data_AF-A0A2N0AXF8-F1
#
_entry.id   AF-A0A2N0AXF8-F1
#
_cell.length_a   1.000
_cell.length_b   1.000
_cell.length_c   1.000
_cell.angle_alpha   90.00
_cell.angle_beta   90.00
_cell.angle_gamma   90.00
#
_symmetry.space_group_name_H-M   'P 1'
#
loop_
_entity.id
_entity.type
_entity.pdbx_description
1 polymer ?
#
loop_
_entity_poly.entity_id
_entity_poly.type
_entity_poly.pdbx_seq_one_letter_code
_entity_poly.pdbx_strand_id
1 'polypeptide(L)'
;MSDTIKTPLLVRLTTIPETPSIKQKIILGLRVLLVSVHRFMKDDCLIIGSSLAYTTIVTLIPTLTVALALITVASGVHTNQGELVDKINSYLLQNNIQFDITPYLETLTDIISTATQIGAVGFVVFIFSATAVLRSLEKAFHIIWKIDFHRNFINKFVFYFFLISFGPLLFVVGKNITDTISDSVRSPHLKSIVATKHGEIWVAGEKGNIGVMRELNKSISFIPEASIDFENMLCIDMETVETGTCKKPNIRKENFFRIRSVGNDLFTISEEGTFLYSNDLGKSWKVHALKGILVSDFGAIDYDTLYILTKDTRTLRYDLGKPFKEIKRFHDEAITPIRVRFFSEKDGFILDREGRLWKTSDGGTTFFPQEISSKPLNDISFLNRSVGFLVGDSGAIFKTTDGGYTWTDLSHRKYSYERVWVFVSPKKQDYDIFVLTSLGDILLSEDEGENWSVAYKGKAGMILDMLLLSKKKSDSNLENGVPKETVSSIVSNTLTSEEPIEIENQNEAESPNEGMLGIVGVGEFNKIIRVEEDGNGQTIWKKYQGGKRFFSLYSIFQFLLPLLALWLFFLLIFNIIPNTKVPLRASSIGAAVTGLILILFFWGFINIYLTSFTEKTMLVYKALAAIPITLLAIYSISLIILYGAEVTATLQFPDRYLLPKHPFDDIDGTLSFEFYKILQVLTLTYSHQQNQGELIKLSQLRKSLVLPEKELNQILDKLTEAQFIQITEDKRITPMKLKEQINLVSVYEETSSFKLGAPKERASLSPKLNDNLTQLEEKWKEELRKTSFSNLI
;
A
#
# COMPACT_ATOMS: atom_id res chain seq x y z
N MET A 1 57.49 25.47 0.79
CA MET A 1 56.78 24.30 0.24
C MET A 1 55.35 24.35 0.74
N SER A 2 54.46 24.98 -0.02
CA SER A 2 53.02 24.88 0.15
C SER A 2 52.49 23.70 -0.67
N ASP A 3 51.31 23.24 -0.28
CA ASP A 3 50.44 22.28 -0.95
C ASP A 3 50.85 20.79 -0.92
N THR A 4 50.17 20.06 -0.02
CA THR A 4 49.31 18.90 -0.32
C THR A 4 49.29 17.87 0.82
N ILE A 5 48.87 18.28 2.01
CA ILE A 5 48.25 17.32 2.94
C ILE A 5 46.77 17.64 2.94
N LYS A 6 46.02 16.99 2.04
CA LYS A 6 44.56 17.02 2.08
C LYS A 6 44.15 16.45 3.43
N THR A 7 43.71 17.33 4.33
CA THR A 7 43.10 16.92 5.59
C THR A 7 41.98 15.92 5.29
N PRO A 8 41.90 14.79 6.02
CA PRO A 8 40.89 13.78 5.77
C PRO A 8 39.50 14.42 5.82
N LEU A 9 38.58 13.92 5.00
CA LEU A 9 37.24 14.50 4.80
C LEU A 9 36.49 14.73 6.13
N LEU A 10 36.78 13.88 7.12
CA LEU A 10 36.34 13.97 8.52
C LEU A 10 36.78 15.24 9.25
N VAL A 11 37.98 15.76 9.01
CA VAL A 11 38.54 16.98 9.66
C VAL A 11 38.04 18.26 8.99
N ARG A 12 37.64 18.23 7.71
CA ARG A 12 36.96 19.38 7.08
C ARG A 12 35.51 19.55 7.56
N LEU A 13 34.88 18.49 8.04
CA LEU A 13 33.52 18.52 8.57
C LEU A 13 33.43 19.00 10.03
N THR A 14 34.56 19.20 10.71
CA THR A 14 34.59 19.70 12.10
C THR A 14 34.60 21.22 12.19
N THR A 15 35.01 21.94 11.14
CA THR A 15 34.93 23.40 11.08
C THR A 15 33.50 23.83 10.74
N ILE A 16 32.70 24.16 11.74
CA ILE A 16 31.34 24.68 11.56
C ILE A 16 31.46 26.12 11.01
N PRO A 17 30.90 26.44 9.84
CA PRO A 17 30.84 27.82 9.37
C PRO A 17 30.08 28.69 10.38
N GLU A 18 30.64 29.81 10.80
CA GLU A 18 30.02 30.71 11.79
C GLU A 18 28.75 31.41 11.26
N THR A 19 28.54 31.45 9.94
CA THR A 19 27.38 32.07 9.32
C THR A 19 26.24 31.08 9.05
N PRO A 20 24.98 31.41 9.43
CA PRO A 20 23.81 30.59 9.17
C PRO A 20 23.55 30.49 7.67
N SER A 21 24.06 29.44 7.05
CA SER A 21 23.97 29.17 5.62
C SER A 21 23.38 27.80 5.35
N ILE A 22 22.81 27.60 4.15
CA ILE A 22 22.34 26.28 3.70
C ILE A 22 23.49 25.25 3.76
N LYS A 23 24.72 25.68 3.48
CA LYS A 23 25.93 24.87 3.60
C LYS A 23 26.17 24.39 5.03
N GLN A 24 25.97 25.24 6.04
CA GLN A 24 26.11 24.85 7.46
C GLN A 24 25.08 23.78 7.84
N LYS A 25 23.81 23.92 7.43
CA LYS A 25 22.77 22.91 7.71
C LYS A 25 23.08 21.55 7.07
N ILE A 26 23.61 21.56 5.84
CA ILE A 26 24.02 20.33 5.14
C ILE A 26 25.21 19.67 5.86
N ILE A 27 26.22 20.44 6.24
CA ILE A 27 27.39 19.93 6.98
C ILE A 27 26.96 19.33 8.33
N LEU A 28 26.08 20.02 9.07
CA LEU A 28 25.57 19.52 10.34
C LEU A 28 24.76 18.23 10.14
N GLY A 29 23.89 18.17 9.14
CA GLY A 29 23.13 16.96 8.81
C GLY A 29 24.02 15.78 8.43
N LEU A 30 25.06 16.02 7.63
CA LEU A 30 26.02 14.98 7.25
C LEU A 30 26.86 14.51 8.45
N ARG A 31 27.22 15.42 9.36
CA ARG A 31 27.88 15.09 10.62
C ARG A 31 26.99 14.22 11.52
N VAL A 32 25.70 14.56 11.64
CA VAL A 32 24.71 13.74 12.38
C VAL A 32 24.68 12.31 11.84
N LEU A 33 24.58 12.15 10.52
CA LEU A 33 24.54 10.83 9.90
C LEU A 33 25.82 10.03 10.15
N LEU A 34 27.00 10.65 9.98
CA LEU A 34 28.30 9.99 10.21
C LEU A 34 28.52 9.61 11.68
N VAL A 35 28.20 10.50 12.62
CA VAL A 35 28.28 10.22 14.06
C VAL A 35 27.32 9.09 14.42
N SER A 36 26.12 9.09 13.85
CA SER A 36 25.14 8.01 14.07
C SER A 36 25.65 6.67 13.56
N VAL A 37 26.37 6.61 12.43
CA VAL A 37 26.99 5.36 11.95
C VAL A 37 28.05 4.86 12.92
N HIS A 38 28.92 5.75 13.41
CA HIS A 38 29.94 5.36 14.38
C HIS A 38 29.31 4.82 15.68
N ARG A 39 28.28 5.50 16.18
CA ARG A 39 27.53 5.07 17.36
C ARG A 39 26.80 3.75 17.15
N PHE A 40 26.18 3.57 15.99
CA PHE A 40 25.51 2.32 15.63
C PHE A 40 26.44 1.11 15.76
N MET A 41 27.72 1.27 15.39
CA MET A 41 28.75 0.24 15.58
C MET A 41 29.17 0.10 17.05
N LYS A 42 29.30 1.21 17.78
CA LYS A 42 29.72 1.22 19.20
C LYS A 42 28.67 0.66 20.16
N ASP A 43 27.39 0.91 19.89
CA ASP A 43 26.25 0.47 20.69
C ASP A 43 25.80 -0.96 20.27
N ASP A 44 26.66 -1.72 19.57
CA ASP A 44 26.46 -3.12 19.12
C ASP A 44 25.13 -3.36 18.39
N CYS A 45 24.64 -2.36 17.64
CA CYS A 45 23.33 -2.43 16.99
C CYS A 45 23.24 -3.56 15.95
N LEU A 46 24.37 -4.03 15.40
CA LEU A 46 24.42 -5.21 14.52
C LEU A 46 24.01 -6.50 15.26
N ILE A 47 24.50 -6.68 16.49
CA ILE A 47 24.18 -7.85 17.32
C ILE A 47 22.74 -7.74 17.81
N ILE A 48 22.33 -6.55 18.27
CA ILE A 48 20.96 -6.28 18.71
C ILE A 48 19.97 -6.51 17.56
N GLY A 49 20.33 -6.07 16.34
CA GLY A 49 19.55 -6.29 15.12
C GLY A 49 19.32 -7.78 14.83
N SER A 50 20.33 -8.63 15.07
CA SER A 50 20.19 -10.09 14.95
C SER A 50 19.16 -10.64 15.93
N SER A 51 19.18 -10.17 17.18
CA SER A 51 18.20 -10.59 18.20
C SER A 51 16.77 -10.13 17.88
N LEU A 52 16.62 -8.92 17.34
CA LEU A 52 15.34 -8.37 16.91
C LEU A 52 14.78 -9.15 15.72
N ALA A 53 15.64 -9.51 14.77
CA ALA A 53 15.26 -10.32 13.62
C ALA A 53 14.78 -11.72 14.03
N TYR A 54 15.54 -12.40 14.90
CA TYR A 54 15.14 -13.69 15.46
C TYR A 54 13.80 -13.62 16.20
N THR A 55 13.62 -12.59 17.03
CA THR A 55 12.36 -12.36 17.74
C THR A 55 11.21 -12.13 16.75
N THR A 56 11.44 -11.36 15.69
CA THR A 56 10.44 -11.08 14.64
C THR A 56 9.99 -12.35 13.93
N ILE A 57 10.90 -13.29 13.65
CA ILE A 57 10.57 -14.56 13.00
C ILE A 57 9.67 -15.43 13.90
N VAL A 58 10.06 -15.60 15.17
CA VAL A 58 9.29 -16.43 16.13
C VAL A 58 7.90 -15.86 16.40
N THR A 59 7.77 -14.54 16.32
CA THR A 59 6.53 -13.82 16.64
C THR A 59 5.69 -13.48 15.43
N LEU A 60 6.17 -13.72 14.21
CA LEU A 60 5.48 -13.40 12.96
C LEU A 60 4.10 -14.06 12.91
N ILE A 61 4.02 -15.36 13.21
CA ILE A 61 2.76 -16.10 13.22
C ILE A 61 1.82 -15.55 14.31
N PRO A 62 2.22 -15.44 15.60
CA PRO A 62 1.38 -14.85 16.63
C PRO A 62 0.90 -13.42 16.35
N THR A 63 1.78 -12.55 15.84
CA THR A 63 1.41 -11.16 15.51
C THR A 63 0.40 -11.10 14.38
N LEU A 64 0.62 -11.87 13.31
CA LEU A 64 -0.30 -11.94 12.17
C LEU A 64 -1.66 -12.53 12.58
N THR A 65 -1.65 -13.55 13.44
CA THR A 65 -2.85 -14.16 14.05
C THR A 65 -3.67 -13.12 14.81
N VAL A 66 -3.04 -12.35 15.71
CA VAL A 66 -3.70 -11.31 16.49
C VAL A 66 -4.19 -10.16 15.59
N ALA A 67 -3.39 -9.73 14.61
CA ALA A 67 -3.77 -8.67 13.69
C ALA A 67 -4.99 -9.06 12.83
N LEU A 68 -4.99 -10.28 12.27
CA LEU A 68 -6.09 -10.78 11.45
C LEU A 68 -7.37 -10.93 12.30
N ALA A 69 -7.28 -11.51 13.50
CA ALA A 69 -8.42 -11.63 14.42
C ALA A 69 -9.05 -10.26 14.73
N LEU A 70 -8.23 -9.23 14.99
CA LEU A 70 -8.72 -7.88 15.27
C LEU A 70 -9.33 -7.19 14.06
N ILE A 71 -8.76 -7.40 12.87
CA ILE A 71 -9.36 -6.90 11.61
C ILE A 71 -10.75 -7.52 11.43
N THR A 72 -10.88 -8.84 11.60
CA THR A 72 -12.16 -9.56 11.44
C THR A 72 -13.21 -9.07 12.44
N VAL A 73 -12.84 -8.78 13.69
CA VAL A 73 -13.79 -8.22 14.67
C VAL A 73 -14.14 -6.77 14.35
N ALA A 74 -13.16 -5.95 13.98
CA ALA A 74 -13.36 -4.51 13.75
C ALA A 74 -14.11 -4.19 12.46
N SER A 75 -13.99 -5.03 11.42
CA SER A 75 -14.69 -4.81 10.16
C SER A 75 -16.20 -5.00 10.28
N GLY A 76 -16.70 -5.68 11.32
CA GLY A 76 -18.14 -5.94 11.53
C GLY A 76 -18.81 -6.74 10.39
N VAL A 77 -18.03 -7.10 9.39
CA VAL A 77 -18.35 -7.80 8.17
C VAL A 77 -17.43 -9.01 8.22
N HIS A 78 -18.00 -10.20 8.06
CA HIS A 78 -17.27 -11.39 7.64
C HIS A 78 -16.66 -11.08 6.27
N THR A 79 -15.62 -10.23 6.21
CA THR A 79 -14.92 -9.94 4.97
C THR A 79 -14.35 -11.26 4.52
N ASN A 80 -14.92 -11.78 3.44
CA ASN A 80 -14.54 -13.04 2.82
C ASN A 80 -13.02 -13.07 2.73
N GLN A 81 -12.39 -13.94 3.52
CA GLN A 81 -10.93 -14.10 3.54
C GLN A 81 -10.39 -14.36 2.11
N GLY A 82 -11.24 -14.92 1.24
CA GLY A 82 -11.05 -15.00 -0.21
C GLY A 82 -10.65 -13.68 -0.87
N GLU A 83 -11.26 -12.52 -0.55
CA GLU A 83 -10.88 -11.25 -1.19
C GLU A 83 -9.44 -10.81 -0.86
N LEU A 84 -8.99 -11.10 0.37
CA LEU A 84 -7.62 -10.80 0.78
C LEU A 84 -6.65 -11.78 0.09
N VAL A 85 -7.02 -13.06 0.04
CA VAL A 85 -6.29 -14.12 -0.66
C VAL A 85 -6.13 -13.76 -2.13
N ASP A 86 -7.21 -13.35 -2.80
CA ASP A 86 -7.23 -12.98 -4.22
C ASP A 86 -6.41 -11.73 -4.51
N LYS A 87 -6.41 -10.75 -3.61
CA LYS A 87 -5.54 -9.56 -3.72
C LYS A 87 -4.06 -9.90 -3.57
N ILE A 88 -3.71 -10.82 -2.65
CA ILE A 88 -2.31 -11.23 -2.50
C ILE A 88 -1.90 -12.11 -3.68
N ASN A 89 -2.74 -13.06 -4.09
CA ASN A 89 -2.52 -13.93 -5.25
C ASN A 89 -2.33 -13.12 -6.52
N SER A 90 -3.20 -12.13 -6.78
CA SER A 90 -3.05 -11.25 -7.94
C SER A 90 -1.74 -10.46 -7.89
N TYR A 91 -1.33 -9.95 -6.74
CA TYR A 91 -0.04 -9.27 -6.59
C TYR A 91 1.15 -10.21 -6.85
N LEU A 92 1.11 -11.45 -6.36
CA LEU A 92 2.17 -12.45 -6.60
C LEU A 92 2.25 -12.82 -8.08
N LEU A 93 1.10 -13.08 -8.71
CA LEU A 93 1.02 -13.40 -10.13
C LEU A 93 1.50 -12.24 -11.02
N GLN A 94 1.16 -10.99 -10.68
CA GLN A 94 1.64 -9.79 -11.38
C GLN A 94 3.18 -9.67 -11.38
N ASN A 95 3.83 -10.22 -10.35
CA ASN A 95 5.27 -10.25 -10.18
C ASN A 95 5.89 -11.59 -10.64
N ASN A 96 5.17 -12.38 -11.45
CA ASN A 96 5.59 -13.68 -11.98
C ASN A 96 5.90 -14.75 -10.91
N ILE A 97 5.33 -14.62 -9.71
CA ILE A 97 5.47 -15.61 -8.64
C ILE A 97 4.29 -16.59 -8.75
N GLN A 98 4.54 -17.77 -9.35
CA GLN A 98 3.55 -18.85 -9.48
C GLN A 98 3.48 -19.70 -8.21
N PHE A 99 3.17 -19.06 -7.08
CA PHE A 99 3.07 -19.74 -5.79
C PHE A 99 1.65 -19.57 -5.25
N ASP A 100 0.93 -20.69 -5.14
CA ASP A 100 -0.39 -20.72 -4.53
C ASP A 100 -0.24 -20.64 -3.00
N ILE A 101 -0.62 -19.49 -2.43
CA ILE A 101 -0.56 -19.25 -0.98
C ILE A 101 -1.80 -19.78 -0.25
N THR A 102 -2.81 -20.28 -0.97
CA THR A 102 -4.09 -20.70 -0.38
C THR A 102 -3.90 -21.69 0.78
N PRO A 103 -3.06 -22.75 0.65
CA PRO A 103 -2.82 -23.67 1.78
C PRO A 103 -2.17 -23.00 3.01
N TYR A 104 -1.36 -21.97 2.79
CA TYR A 104 -0.70 -21.23 3.87
C TYR A 104 -1.66 -20.28 4.58
N LEU A 105 -2.63 -19.73 3.87
CA LEU A 105 -3.66 -18.87 4.46
C LEU A 105 -4.70 -19.72 5.21
N GLU A 106 -5.08 -20.88 4.68
CA GLU A 106 -5.95 -21.85 5.37
C GLU A 106 -5.35 -22.31 6.71
N THR A 107 -4.06 -22.66 6.71
CA THR A 107 -3.36 -23.02 7.96
C THR A 107 -3.32 -21.86 8.97
N LEU A 108 -3.16 -20.61 8.52
CA LEU A 108 -3.24 -19.44 9.41
C LEU A 108 -4.64 -19.25 9.99
N THR A 109 -5.70 -19.46 9.20
CA THR A 109 -7.08 -19.38 9.68
C THR A 109 -7.42 -20.49 10.65
N ASP A 110 -6.90 -21.70 10.43
CA ASP A 110 -7.05 -22.83 11.34
C ASP A 110 -6.34 -22.58 12.67
N ILE A 111 -5.17 -21.93 12.65
CA ILE A 111 -4.48 -21.53 13.88
C ILE A 111 -5.33 -20.52 14.67
N ILE A 112 -5.98 -19.57 14.00
CA ILE A 112 -6.88 -18.59 14.65
C ILE A 112 -8.09 -19.29 15.26
N SER A 113 -8.76 -20.15 14.49
CA SER A 113 -9.94 -20.88 14.97
C SER A 113 -9.57 -21.80 16.14
N THR A 114 -8.44 -22.49 16.08
CA THR A 114 -7.92 -23.31 17.18
C THR A 114 -7.59 -22.46 18.41
N ALA A 115 -6.96 -21.29 18.24
CA ALA A 115 -6.66 -20.38 19.34
C ALA A 115 -7.93 -19.89 20.06
N THR A 116 -9.02 -19.66 19.31
CA THR A 116 -10.33 -19.32 19.90
C THR A 116 -10.96 -20.51 20.64
N GLN A 117 -10.76 -21.74 20.16
CA GLN A 117 -11.26 -22.96 20.80
C GLN A 117 -10.50 -23.31 22.10
N ILE A 118 -9.20 -23.02 22.20
CA ILE A 118 -8.39 -23.19 23.42
C ILE A 118 -8.86 -22.27 24.57
N GLY A 119 -9.69 -21.26 24.27
CA GLY A 119 -10.26 -20.33 25.24
C GLY A 119 -9.32 -19.17 25.61
N ALA A 120 -9.67 -18.42 26.65
CA ALA A 120 -8.97 -17.18 27.04
C ALA A 120 -7.46 -17.36 27.32
N VAL A 121 -7.04 -18.56 27.76
CA VAL A 121 -5.63 -18.86 28.06
C VAL A 121 -4.78 -18.87 26.79
N GLY A 122 -5.25 -19.52 25.73
CA GLY A 122 -4.56 -19.54 24.42
C GLY A 122 -4.41 -18.14 23.86
N PHE A 123 -5.48 -17.35 23.91
CA PHE A 123 -5.48 -15.95 23.44
C PHE A 123 -4.47 -15.07 24.19
N VAL A 124 -4.34 -15.22 25.52
CA VAL A 124 -3.35 -14.48 26.32
C VAL A 124 -1.91 -14.85 25.93
N VAL A 125 -1.63 -16.14 25.71
CA VAL A 125 -0.31 -16.61 25.25
C VAL A 125 0.02 -16.03 23.87
N PHE A 126 -0.96 -15.98 22.96
CA PHE A 126 -0.80 -15.35 21.65
C PHE A 126 -0.50 -13.86 21.74
N ILE A 127 -1.26 -13.09 22.54
CA ILE A 127 -0.98 -11.66 22.75
C ILE A 127 0.41 -11.47 23.35
N PHE A 128 0.77 -12.24 24.37
CA PHE A 128 2.08 -12.12 25.00
C PHE A 128 3.21 -12.40 23.99
N SER A 129 3.04 -13.40 23.13
CA SER A 129 3.97 -13.73 22.06
C SER A 129 4.02 -12.62 21.01
N ALA A 130 2.87 -12.08 20.60
CA ALA A 130 2.76 -10.99 19.63
C ALA A 130 3.47 -9.70 20.11
N THR A 131 3.48 -9.43 21.41
CA THR A 131 4.19 -8.26 21.98
C THR A 131 5.71 -8.44 22.10
N ALA A 132 6.28 -9.63 21.83
CA ALA A 132 7.70 -9.86 22.08
C ALA A 132 8.63 -9.04 21.18
N VAL A 133 8.25 -8.74 19.93
CA VAL A 133 9.03 -7.81 19.07
C VAL A 133 9.08 -6.42 19.67
N LEU A 134 7.94 -5.89 20.12
CA LEU A 134 7.87 -4.57 20.74
C LEU A 134 8.69 -4.51 22.04
N ARG A 135 8.71 -5.60 22.81
CA ARG A 135 9.55 -5.74 24.00
C ARG A 135 11.04 -5.74 23.66
N SER A 136 11.43 -6.46 22.61
CA SER A 136 12.80 -6.50 22.11
C SER A 136 13.24 -5.12 21.56
N LEU A 137 12.35 -4.46 20.82
CA LEU A 137 12.56 -3.12 20.30
C LEU A 137 12.70 -2.05 21.41
N GLU A 138 11.86 -2.10 22.45
CA GLU A 138 12.00 -1.22 23.63
C GLU A 138 13.37 -1.42 24.31
N LYS A 139 13.79 -2.68 24.48
CA LYS A 139 15.11 -3.00 25.07
C LYS A 139 16.24 -2.41 24.21
N ALA A 140 16.14 -2.52 22.89
CA ALA A 140 17.12 -1.91 21.98
C ALA A 140 17.15 -0.38 22.11
N PHE A 141 15.98 0.26 22.21
CA PHE A 141 15.89 1.71 22.39
C PHE A 141 16.44 2.14 23.76
N HIS A 142 16.25 1.36 24.81
CA HIS A 142 16.87 1.67 26.11
C HIS A 142 18.40 1.68 26.05
N ILE A 143 19.00 0.80 25.24
CA ILE A 143 20.45 0.79 24.99
C ILE A 143 20.88 2.05 24.24
N ILE A 144 20.21 2.38 23.13
CA ILE A 144 20.52 3.56 22.29
C ILE A 144 20.42 4.88 23.08
N TRP A 145 19.36 5.03 23.89
CA TRP A 145 19.14 6.23 24.71
C TRP A 145 19.82 6.18 26.08
N LYS A 146 20.46 5.06 26.45
CA LYS A 146 21.09 4.82 27.76
C LYS A 146 20.14 5.12 28.93
N ILE A 147 18.94 4.52 28.88
CA ILE A 147 17.87 4.70 29.88
C ILE A 147 17.83 3.49 30.81
N ASP A 148 17.90 3.74 32.12
CA ASP A 148 17.87 2.70 33.16
C ASP A 148 16.44 2.40 33.70
N PHE A 149 15.43 3.18 33.30
CA PHE A 149 14.06 3.05 33.83
C PHE A 149 13.18 2.10 32.99
N HIS A 150 12.69 1.03 33.64
CA HIS A 150 11.73 0.10 33.06
C HIS A 150 10.27 0.52 33.36
N ARG A 151 9.39 0.45 32.36
CA ARG A 151 7.95 0.62 32.57
C ARG A 151 7.39 -0.54 33.39
N ASN A 152 6.47 -0.26 34.33
CA ASN A 152 5.74 -1.29 35.07
C ASN A 152 5.06 -2.28 34.12
N PHE A 153 5.04 -3.56 34.50
CA PHE A 153 4.53 -4.66 33.67
C PHE A 153 3.13 -4.41 33.09
N ILE A 154 2.21 -3.90 33.91
CA ILE A 154 0.83 -3.60 33.49
C ILE A 154 0.79 -2.48 32.45
N ASN A 155 1.50 -1.37 32.69
CA ASN A 155 1.56 -0.26 31.74
C ASN A 155 2.20 -0.70 30.42
N LYS A 156 3.20 -1.59 30.50
CA LYS A 156 3.86 -2.18 29.33
C LYS A 156 2.90 -3.07 28.53
N PHE A 157 2.12 -3.92 29.21
CA PHE A 157 1.09 -4.75 28.58
C PHE A 157 0.01 -3.91 27.90
N VAL A 158 -0.60 -2.96 28.62
CA VAL A 158 -1.65 -2.08 28.09
C VAL A 158 -1.14 -1.28 26.90
N PHE A 159 0.07 -0.73 27.00
CA PHE A 159 0.68 0.05 25.94
C PHE A 159 0.89 -0.76 24.66
N TYR A 160 1.46 -1.97 24.75
CA TYR A 160 1.69 -2.79 23.57
C TYR A 160 0.40 -3.40 23.02
N PHE A 161 -0.54 -3.78 23.88
CA PHE A 161 -1.85 -4.21 23.46
C PHE A 161 -2.55 -3.13 22.65
N PHE A 162 -2.48 -1.88 23.11
CA PHE A 162 -3.02 -0.73 22.37
C PHE A 162 -2.32 -0.56 21.02
N LEU A 163 -0.98 -0.64 20.96
CA LEU A 163 -0.22 -0.47 19.72
C LEU A 163 -0.51 -1.56 18.69
N ILE A 164 -0.58 -2.82 19.14
CA ILE A 164 -0.93 -3.97 18.28
C ILE A 164 -2.39 -3.91 17.83
N SER A 165 -3.30 -3.39 18.65
CA SER A 165 -4.73 -3.36 18.31
C SER A 165 -5.12 -2.17 17.45
N PHE A 166 -4.63 -0.97 17.77
CA PHE A 166 -4.92 0.23 17.00
C PHE A 166 -4.14 0.28 15.68
N GLY A 167 -2.98 -0.37 15.56
CA GLY A 167 -2.18 -0.37 14.33
C GLY A 167 -2.95 -0.85 13.10
N PRO A 168 -3.50 -2.09 13.08
CA PRO A 168 -4.31 -2.60 11.99
C PRO A 168 -5.56 -1.76 11.73
N LEU A 169 -6.23 -1.28 12.79
CA LEU A 169 -7.40 -0.42 12.66
C LEU A 169 -7.07 0.90 11.95
N LEU A 170 -5.98 1.56 12.35
CA LEU A 170 -5.49 2.79 11.71
C LEU A 170 -5.06 2.54 10.27
N PHE A 171 -4.51 1.37 9.96
CA PHE A 171 -4.18 0.99 8.59
C PHE A 171 -5.44 0.84 7.73
N VAL A 172 -6.48 0.14 8.21
CA VAL A 172 -7.75 -0.02 7.49
C VAL A 172 -8.43 1.33 7.28
N VAL A 173 -8.54 2.14 8.33
CA VAL A 173 -9.12 3.50 8.25
C VAL A 173 -8.30 4.39 7.31
N GLY A 174 -6.97 4.39 7.46
CA GLY A 174 -6.06 5.18 6.63
C GLY A 174 -6.08 4.77 5.16
N LYS A 175 -6.21 3.47 4.89
CA LYS A 175 -6.40 2.94 3.53
C LYS A 175 -7.73 3.40 2.94
N ASN A 176 -8.84 3.25 3.67
CA ASN A 176 -10.16 3.68 3.19
C ASN A 176 -10.18 5.20 2.89
N ILE A 177 -9.57 6.01 3.75
CA ILE A 177 -9.39 7.45 3.51
C ILE A 177 -8.57 7.68 2.24
N THR A 178 -7.44 6.99 2.10
CA THR A 178 -6.55 7.10 0.93
C THR A 178 -7.26 6.76 -0.36
N ASP A 179 -7.99 5.64 -0.37
CA ASP A 179 -8.75 5.16 -1.53
C ASP A 179 -9.86 6.16 -1.88
N THR A 180 -10.63 6.63 -0.89
CA THR A 180 -11.70 7.62 -1.07
C THR A 180 -11.18 8.95 -1.64
N ILE A 181 -10.07 9.47 -1.10
CA ILE A 181 -9.46 10.71 -1.58
C ILE A 181 -8.94 10.52 -3.02
N SER A 182 -8.29 9.39 -3.28
CA SER A 182 -7.74 9.08 -4.60
C SER A 182 -8.86 8.93 -5.65
N ASP A 183 -9.95 8.25 -5.31
CA ASP A 183 -11.14 8.06 -6.16
C ASP A 183 -11.88 9.37 -6.46
N SER A 184 -11.87 10.30 -5.51
CA SER A 184 -12.47 11.62 -5.72
C SER A 184 -11.73 12.41 -6.80
N VAL A 185 -10.39 12.29 -6.84
CA VAL A 185 -9.51 13.09 -7.69
C VAL A 185 -9.18 12.40 -9.03
N ARG A 186 -9.37 11.07 -9.13
CA ARG A 186 -9.13 10.36 -10.39
C ARG A 186 -10.14 10.73 -11.48
N SER A 187 -9.67 10.63 -12.72
CA SER A 187 -10.55 10.65 -13.89
C SER A 187 -11.56 9.48 -13.80
N PRO A 188 -12.84 9.71 -14.16
CA PRO A 188 -13.84 8.66 -14.18
C PRO A 188 -13.47 7.51 -15.13
N HIS A 189 -14.01 6.33 -14.87
CA HIS A 189 -13.84 5.17 -15.74
C HIS A 189 -14.99 5.09 -16.76
N LEU A 190 -14.66 4.74 -18.01
CA LEU A 190 -15.66 4.32 -19.00
C LEU A 190 -15.88 2.83 -18.83
N LYS A 191 -17.12 2.43 -18.59
CA LYS A 191 -17.49 1.06 -18.19
C LYS A 191 -18.05 0.24 -19.36
N SER A 192 -18.70 0.89 -20.31
CA SER A 192 -19.32 0.21 -21.45
C SER A 192 -19.30 1.05 -22.72
N ILE A 193 -19.24 0.36 -23.85
CA ILE A 193 -19.23 0.93 -25.20
C ILE A 193 -20.22 0.18 -26.09
N VAL A 194 -20.94 0.89 -26.96
CA VAL A 194 -21.85 0.31 -27.93
C VAL A 194 -21.87 1.12 -29.22
N ALA A 195 -22.23 0.51 -30.35
CA ALA A 195 -22.53 1.22 -31.58
C ALA A 195 -24.02 1.13 -31.93
N THR A 196 -24.56 2.20 -32.49
CA THR A 196 -25.90 2.21 -33.11
C THR A 196 -25.85 1.60 -34.50
N LYS A 197 -27.00 1.26 -35.08
CA LYS A 197 -27.08 0.81 -36.50
C LYS A 197 -26.52 1.85 -37.49
N HIS A 198 -26.56 3.14 -37.13
CA HIS A 198 -25.99 4.23 -37.91
C HIS A 198 -24.47 4.40 -37.74
N GLY A 199 -23.82 3.56 -36.93
CA GLY A 199 -22.36 3.60 -36.76
C GLY A 199 -21.85 4.62 -35.75
N GLU A 200 -22.74 5.30 -35.01
CA GLU A 200 -22.35 6.17 -33.91
C GLU A 200 -21.94 5.35 -32.69
N ILE A 201 -20.82 5.72 -32.08
CA ILE A 201 -20.30 5.02 -30.89
C ILE A 201 -20.73 5.78 -29.64
N TRP A 202 -21.36 5.06 -28.73
CA TRP A 202 -21.81 5.56 -27.44
C TRP A 202 -21.04 4.89 -26.30
N VAL A 203 -20.75 5.68 -25.27
CA VAL A 203 -20.04 5.22 -24.08
C VAL A 203 -20.78 5.63 -22.83
N ALA A 204 -20.74 4.78 -21.81
CA ALA A 204 -21.27 5.04 -20.49
C ALA A 204 -20.24 4.72 -19.41
N GLY A 205 -20.30 5.42 -18.29
CA GLY A 205 -19.37 5.24 -17.19
C GLY A 205 -19.73 5.97 -15.91
N GLU A 206 -18.73 6.14 -15.06
CA GLU A 206 -18.86 6.75 -13.74
C GLU A 206 -19.09 8.26 -13.81
N LYS A 207 -19.62 8.83 -12.71
CA LYS A 207 -19.87 10.28 -12.57
C LYS A 207 -20.81 10.85 -13.67
N GLY A 208 -21.79 10.05 -14.11
CA GLY A 208 -22.77 10.45 -15.12
C GLY A 208 -22.22 10.57 -16.55
N ASN A 209 -21.05 9.98 -16.82
CA ASN A 209 -20.42 10.06 -18.13
C ASN A 209 -21.15 9.21 -19.16
N ILE A 210 -22.16 9.77 -19.81
CA ILE A 210 -22.82 9.21 -20.99
C ILE A 210 -22.56 10.13 -22.16
N GLY A 211 -22.02 9.61 -23.25
CA GLY A 211 -21.66 10.45 -24.38
C GLY A 211 -21.45 9.71 -25.68
N VAL A 212 -21.46 10.48 -26.76
CA VAL A 212 -21.21 10.01 -28.11
C VAL A 212 -19.77 10.34 -28.52
N MET A 213 -19.15 9.39 -29.21
CA MET A 213 -17.82 9.50 -29.78
C MET A 213 -17.94 9.42 -31.31
N ARG A 214 -17.72 10.57 -31.97
CA ARG A 214 -17.76 10.69 -33.44
C ARG A 214 -16.40 10.40 -34.09
N GLU A 215 -15.33 10.72 -33.37
CA GLU A 215 -13.94 10.50 -33.79
C GLU A 215 -13.10 10.04 -32.60
N LEU A 216 -12.22 9.06 -32.81
CA LEU A 216 -11.37 8.51 -31.75
C LEU A 216 -10.37 9.53 -31.18
N ASN A 217 -9.96 10.54 -31.95
CA ASN A 217 -9.00 11.56 -31.51
C ASN A 217 -9.64 12.78 -30.82
N LYS A 218 -10.96 12.92 -30.86
CA LYS A 218 -11.68 14.07 -30.26
C LYS A 218 -12.33 13.66 -28.95
N SER A 219 -12.32 14.56 -27.97
CA SER A 219 -12.98 14.34 -26.69
C SER A 219 -14.43 13.89 -26.87
N ILE A 220 -14.85 12.90 -26.07
CA ILE A 220 -16.24 12.45 -26.00
C ILE A 220 -17.15 13.65 -25.73
N SER A 221 -18.20 13.82 -26.53
CA SER A 221 -19.26 14.78 -26.25
C SER A 221 -20.27 14.14 -25.32
N PHE A 222 -20.21 14.52 -24.05
CA PHE A 222 -21.17 14.09 -23.04
C PHE A 222 -22.53 14.77 -23.23
N ILE A 223 -23.60 14.04 -22.93
CA ILE A 223 -24.97 14.56 -23.09
C ILE A 223 -25.19 15.74 -22.13
N PRO A 224 -25.77 16.86 -22.60
CA PRO A 224 -26.08 17.99 -21.73
C PRO A 224 -27.24 17.63 -20.80
N GLU A 225 -27.26 18.19 -19.59
CA GLU A 225 -28.37 17.96 -18.65
C GLU A 225 -29.72 18.44 -19.22
N ALA A 226 -29.70 19.42 -20.14
CA ALA A 226 -30.88 19.93 -20.83
C ALA A 226 -31.48 18.97 -21.87
N SER A 227 -30.74 17.96 -22.35
CA SER A 227 -31.32 16.92 -23.23
C SER A 227 -32.07 15.84 -22.46
N ILE A 228 -32.03 15.89 -21.12
CA ILE A 228 -32.68 14.92 -20.25
C ILE A 228 -34.01 15.50 -19.78
N ASP A 229 -35.10 14.84 -20.15
CA ASP A 229 -36.46 15.22 -19.75
C ASP A 229 -36.74 14.76 -18.31
N PHE A 230 -36.48 15.66 -17.37
CA PHE A 230 -36.85 15.48 -15.97
C PHE A 230 -38.29 15.90 -15.66
N GLU A 231 -38.96 16.63 -16.55
CA GLU A 231 -40.33 17.11 -16.32
C GLU A 231 -41.33 15.96 -16.45
N ASN A 232 -41.11 15.06 -17.42
CA ASN A 232 -41.94 13.88 -17.65
C ASN A 232 -41.33 12.60 -17.06
N MET A 233 -40.54 12.70 -15.98
CA MET A 233 -39.92 11.53 -15.36
C MET A 233 -40.97 10.59 -14.76
N LEU A 234 -40.81 9.29 -15.01
CA LEU A 234 -41.60 8.24 -14.37
C LEU A 234 -40.85 7.66 -13.18
N CYS A 235 -41.59 7.28 -12.15
CA CYS A 235 -41.07 6.52 -11.04
C CYS A 235 -41.80 5.21 -10.93
N ILE A 236 -41.03 4.14 -10.90
CA ILE A 236 -41.57 2.81 -11.06
C ILE A 236 -41.21 2.03 -9.81
N ASP A 237 -42.21 1.34 -9.30
CA ASP A 237 -42.07 0.36 -8.24
C ASP A 237 -42.78 -0.94 -8.67
N MET A 238 -42.88 -1.91 -7.77
CA MET A 238 -43.54 -3.20 -7.98
C MET A 238 -45.06 -3.07 -8.23
N GLU A 239 -45.70 -2.02 -7.70
CA GLU A 239 -47.17 -1.88 -7.73
C GLU A 239 -47.66 -0.72 -8.59
N THR A 240 -46.92 0.40 -8.61
CA THR A 240 -47.38 1.66 -9.19
C THR A 240 -46.36 2.31 -10.09
N VAL A 241 -46.86 3.09 -11.05
CA VAL A 241 -46.06 4.02 -11.85
C VAL A 241 -46.56 5.44 -11.53
N GLU A 242 -45.69 6.25 -10.96
CA GLU A 242 -45.98 7.64 -10.58
C GLU A 242 -45.28 8.61 -11.54
N THR A 243 -45.87 9.78 -11.77
CA THR A 243 -45.29 10.86 -12.56
C THR A 243 -44.90 12.03 -11.64
N GLY A 244 -43.66 12.53 -11.75
CA GLY A 244 -43.25 13.82 -11.16
C GLY A 244 -43.19 13.93 -9.62
N THR A 245 -43.51 12.89 -8.85
CA THR A 245 -43.54 12.92 -7.37
C THR A 245 -42.23 12.52 -6.69
N CYS A 246 -41.21 12.11 -7.46
CA CYS A 246 -40.02 11.48 -6.90
C CYS A 246 -38.83 12.41 -6.80
N LYS A 247 -37.92 12.04 -5.91
CA LYS A 247 -36.64 12.71 -5.79
C LYS A 247 -35.90 12.66 -7.13
N LYS A 248 -35.65 13.83 -7.72
CA LYS A 248 -34.85 13.98 -8.94
C LYS A 248 -33.49 13.26 -8.77
N PRO A 249 -33.13 12.30 -9.64
CA PRO A 249 -31.85 11.62 -9.58
C PRO A 249 -30.70 12.58 -9.90
N ASN A 250 -29.52 12.33 -9.31
CA ASN A 250 -28.33 13.15 -9.56
C ASN A 250 -27.41 12.41 -10.52
N ILE A 251 -27.73 12.50 -11.80
CA ILE A 251 -27.03 11.80 -12.89
C ILE A 251 -25.50 11.95 -12.81
N ARG A 252 -24.98 13.13 -12.43
CA ARG A 252 -23.53 13.40 -12.33
C ARG A 252 -22.81 12.63 -11.22
N LYS A 253 -23.54 12.11 -10.24
CA LYS A 253 -22.98 11.29 -9.16
C LYS A 253 -23.16 9.81 -9.39
N GLU A 254 -24.04 9.44 -10.30
CA GLU A 254 -24.42 8.05 -10.56
C GLU A 254 -23.43 7.35 -11.50
N ASN A 255 -23.37 6.03 -11.38
CA ASN A 255 -22.50 5.18 -12.17
C ASN A 255 -23.32 4.38 -13.18
N PHE A 256 -23.21 4.77 -14.45
CA PHE A 256 -23.84 4.05 -15.56
C PHE A 256 -22.90 2.95 -16.03
N PHE A 257 -23.13 1.74 -15.54
CA PHE A 257 -22.20 0.62 -15.71
C PHE A 257 -22.34 -0.06 -17.08
N ARG A 258 -23.47 0.14 -17.78
CA ARG A 258 -23.73 -0.50 -19.08
C ARG A 258 -24.61 0.37 -19.98
N ILE A 259 -24.27 0.37 -21.27
CA ILE A 259 -25.08 0.97 -22.34
C ILE A 259 -25.37 -0.08 -23.41
N ARG A 260 -26.60 -0.11 -23.91
CA ARG A 260 -27.05 -1.04 -24.95
C ARG A 260 -27.75 -0.27 -26.05
N SER A 261 -27.64 -0.78 -27.26
CA SER A 261 -28.42 -0.34 -28.41
C SER A 261 -29.31 -1.48 -28.88
N VAL A 262 -30.57 -1.17 -29.19
CA VAL A 262 -31.47 -2.07 -29.91
C VAL A 262 -31.97 -1.28 -31.10
N GLY A 263 -31.46 -1.60 -32.30
CA GLY A 263 -31.72 -0.77 -33.46
C GLY A 263 -31.09 0.62 -33.34
N ASN A 264 -31.93 1.63 -33.25
CA ASN A 264 -31.56 3.04 -33.06
C ASN A 264 -31.79 3.53 -31.63
N ASP A 265 -32.41 2.70 -30.80
CA ASP A 265 -32.76 3.06 -29.44
C ASP A 265 -31.60 2.74 -28.51
N LEU A 266 -31.38 3.63 -27.54
CA LEU A 266 -30.29 3.56 -26.58
C LEU A 266 -30.86 3.39 -25.17
N PHE A 267 -30.22 2.52 -24.40
CA PHE A 267 -30.61 2.18 -23.05
C PHE A 267 -29.40 2.20 -22.13
N THR A 268 -29.50 2.87 -20.99
CA THR A 268 -28.49 2.80 -19.95
C THR A 268 -29.13 2.86 -18.56
N ILE A 269 -28.59 2.08 -17.64
CA ILE A 269 -29.06 1.98 -16.25
C ILE A 269 -27.89 2.28 -15.33
N SER A 270 -28.15 3.09 -14.30
CA SER A 270 -27.21 3.30 -13.21
C SER A 270 -27.33 2.22 -12.13
N GLU A 271 -26.25 1.99 -11.38
CA GLU A 271 -26.28 1.05 -10.24
C GLU A 271 -27.31 1.45 -9.15
N GLU A 272 -27.65 2.74 -9.08
CA GLU A 272 -28.62 3.31 -8.13
C GLU A 272 -30.07 3.24 -8.63
N GLY A 273 -30.30 2.68 -9.82
CA GLY A 273 -31.65 2.50 -10.36
C GLY A 273 -32.19 3.70 -11.13
N THR A 274 -31.34 4.50 -11.79
CA THR A 274 -31.80 5.47 -12.80
C THR A 274 -31.67 4.86 -14.18
N PHE A 275 -32.79 4.69 -14.86
CA PHE A 275 -32.85 4.25 -16.24
C PHE A 275 -33.02 5.44 -17.18
N LEU A 276 -32.14 5.53 -18.17
CA LEU A 276 -32.19 6.50 -19.24
C LEU A 276 -32.37 5.77 -20.56
N TYR A 277 -33.30 6.25 -21.37
CA TYR A 277 -33.50 5.73 -22.71
C TYR A 277 -33.77 6.85 -23.72
N SER A 278 -33.40 6.58 -24.95
CA SER A 278 -33.56 7.50 -26.08
C SER A 278 -33.99 6.73 -27.32
N ASN A 279 -34.93 7.30 -28.07
CA ASN A 279 -35.44 6.76 -29.33
C ASN A 279 -35.13 7.67 -30.54
N ASP A 280 -34.25 8.65 -30.36
CA ASP A 280 -33.92 9.66 -31.37
C ASP A 280 -32.40 9.81 -31.57
N LEU A 281 -31.68 8.69 -31.41
CA LEU A 281 -30.21 8.61 -31.48
C LEU A 281 -29.52 9.48 -30.41
N GLY A 282 -30.12 9.55 -29.22
CA GLY A 282 -29.53 10.25 -28.09
C GLY A 282 -29.64 11.77 -28.13
N LYS A 283 -30.51 12.34 -28.97
CA LYS A 283 -30.79 13.79 -28.99
C LYS A 283 -31.62 14.21 -27.78
N SER A 284 -32.57 13.39 -27.36
CA SER A 284 -33.34 13.54 -26.14
C SER A 284 -33.36 12.23 -25.35
N TRP A 285 -33.39 12.36 -24.02
CA TRP A 285 -33.33 11.25 -23.08
C TRP A 285 -34.48 11.35 -22.10
N LYS A 286 -35.22 10.25 -21.96
CA LYS A 286 -36.30 10.11 -20.98
C LYS A 286 -35.78 9.38 -19.75
N VAL A 287 -36.30 9.74 -18.58
CA VAL A 287 -35.83 9.25 -17.28
C VAL A 287 -36.90 8.41 -16.61
N HIS A 288 -36.53 7.19 -16.22
CA HIS A 288 -37.31 6.40 -15.28
C HIS A 288 -36.49 6.12 -14.01
N ALA A 289 -37.02 6.53 -12.85
CA ALA A 289 -36.44 6.26 -11.55
C ALA A 289 -37.00 4.95 -10.96
N LEU A 290 -36.15 3.95 -10.81
CA LEU A 290 -36.50 2.64 -10.26
C LEU A 290 -36.42 2.71 -8.73
N LYS A 291 -37.56 2.86 -8.05
CA LYS A 291 -37.60 3.10 -6.59
C LYS A 291 -37.08 1.87 -5.83
N GLY A 292 -36.08 2.08 -4.97
CA GLY A 292 -35.56 1.04 -4.06
C GLY A 292 -34.88 -0.14 -4.76
N ILE A 293 -34.53 -0.01 -6.05
CA ILE A 293 -33.90 -1.06 -6.83
C ILE A 293 -32.45 -0.70 -7.10
N LEU A 294 -31.55 -1.51 -6.55
CA LEU A 294 -30.13 -1.45 -6.89
C LEU A 294 -29.84 -2.48 -7.98
N VAL A 295 -29.25 -2.04 -9.08
CA VAL A 295 -29.09 -2.88 -10.28
C VAL A 295 -27.69 -3.50 -10.31
N SER A 296 -27.62 -4.80 -10.63
CA SER A 296 -26.38 -5.55 -10.82
C SER A 296 -26.10 -5.82 -12.31
N ASP A 297 -27.13 -6.18 -13.07
CA ASP A 297 -27.05 -6.30 -14.53
C ASP A 297 -28.40 -6.01 -15.20
N PHE A 298 -28.39 -5.73 -16.51
CA PHE A 298 -29.61 -5.73 -17.31
C PHE A 298 -29.37 -6.21 -18.75
N GLY A 299 -30.45 -6.74 -19.33
CA GLY A 299 -30.56 -7.07 -20.74
C GLY A 299 -31.83 -6.46 -21.34
N ALA A 300 -31.76 -6.02 -22.59
CA ALA A 300 -32.92 -5.58 -23.36
C ALA A 300 -33.14 -6.57 -24.52
N ILE A 301 -34.40 -6.94 -24.77
CA ILE A 301 -34.77 -7.77 -25.93
C ILE A 301 -35.15 -6.88 -27.10
N ASP A 302 -36.05 -5.93 -26.82
CA ASP A 302 -36.62 -4.99 -27.76
C ASP A 302 -36.65 -3.58 -27.12
N TYR A 303 -37.39 -2.67 -27.74
CA TYR A 303 -37.53 -1.31 -27.23
C TYR A 303 -38.29 -1.23 -25.89
N ASP A 304 -39.26 -2.11 -25.69
CA ASP A 304 -40.23 -2.01 -24.59
C ASP A 304 -39.90 -2.93 -23.42
N THR A 305 -39.13 -3.99 -23.62
CA THR A 305 -38.96 -5.09 -22.66
C THR A 305 -37.51 -5.21 -22.20
N LEU A 306 -37.30 -4.97 -20.91
CA LEU A 306 -36.01 -5.11 -20.23
C LEU A 306 -36.09 -6.15 -19.11
N TYR A 307 -34.98 -6.84 -18.89
CA TYR A 307 -34.78 -7.74 -17.77
C TYR A 307 -33.67 -7.17 -16.90
N ILE A 308 -34.01 -6.90 -15.65
CA ILE A 308 -33.15 -6.23 -14.68
C ILE A 308 -32.81 -7.23 -13.59
N LEU A 309 -31.53 -7.44 -13.37
CA LEU A 309 -31.01 -8.18 -12.25
C LEU A 309 -30.64 -7.20 -11.14
N THR A 310 -31.07 -7.50 -9.93
CA THR A 310 -30.89 -6.61 -8.78
C THR A 310 -29.78 -7.11 -7.85
N LYS A 311 -29.23 -6.22 -7.01
CA LYS A 311 -28.22 -6.58 -6.00
C LYS A 311 -28.82 -7.43 -4.87
N ASP A 312 -30.13 -7.39 -4.66
CA ASP A 312 -30.86 -8.25 -3.70
C ASP A 312 -31.41 -9.53 -4.35
N THR A 313 -30.69 -10.05 -5.36
CA THR A 313 -30.89 -11.37 -5.97
C THR A 313 -32.25 -11.62 -6.64
N ARG A 314 -32.93 -10.56 -7.08
CA ARG A 314 -34.16 -10.64 -7.88
C ARG A 314 -33.86 -10.43 -9.36
N THR A 315 -34.65 -11.10 -10.19
CA THR A 315 -34.75 -10.80 -11.62
C THR A 315 -36.14 -10.24 -11.88
N LEU A 316 -36.17 -9.03 -12.41
CA LEU A 316 -37.37 -8.27 -12.72
C LEU A 316 -37.52 -8.14 -14.23
N ARG A 317 -38.72 -8.37 -14.74
CA ARG A 317 -39.14 -7.94 -16.07
C ARG A 317 -39.72 -6.54 -15.94
N TYR A 318 -39.23 -5.64 -16.78
CA TYR A 318 -39.70 -4.27 -16.90
C TYR A 318 -40.18 -4.03 -18.31
N ASP A 319 -41.49 -3.89 -18.46
CA ASP A 319 -42.12 -3.39 -19.68
C ASP A 319 -42.24 -1.86 -19.54
N LEU A 320 -41.75 -1.08 -20.51
CA LEU A 320 -41.65 0.38 -20.42
C LEU A 320 -42.98 1.01 -19.99
N GLY A 321 -42.92 1.82 -18.92
CA GLY A 321 -44.07 2.55 -18.38
C GLY A 321 -45.05 1.69 -17.57
N LYS A 322 -44.75 0.42 -17.30
CA LYS A 322 -45.53 -0.48 -16.44
C LYS A 322 -44.80 -0.78 -15.12
N PRO A 323 -45.50 -1.19 -14.05
CA PRO A 323 -44.84 -1.64 -12.83
C PRO A 323 -43.98 -2.89 -13.07
N PHE A 324 -42.98 -3.12 -12.22
CA PHE A 324 -42.11 -4.28 -12.36
C PHE A 324 -42.85 -5.59 -12.14
N LYS A 325 -42.49 -6.60 -12.92
CA LYS A 325 -42.91 -7.99 -12.69
C LYS A 325 -41.72 -8.81 -12.24
N GLU A 326 -41.76 -9.29 -11.00
CA GLU A 326 -40.76 -10.25 -10.53
C GLU A 326 -40.94 -11.59 -11.25
N ILE A 327 -39.87 -12.07 -11.90
CA ILE A 327 -39.86 -13.37 -12.59
C ILE A 327 -39.13 -14.44 -11.78
N LYS A 328 -38.12 -14.05 -11.00
CA LYS A 328 -37.33 -14.98 -10.18
C LYS A 328 -36.74 -14.26 -8.97
N ARG A 329 -36.73 -14.95 -7.83
CA ARG A 329 -36.01 -14.56 -6.62
C ARG A 329 -35.19 -15.72 -6.09
N PHE A 330 -33.91 -15.49 -5.84
CA PHE A 330 -33.03 -16.46 -5.23
C PHE A 330 -33.01 -16.21 -3.71
N HIS A 331 -33.63 -17.12 -2.96
CA HIS A 331 -33.75 -17.01 -1.49
C HIS A 331 -32.54 -17.59 -0.74
N ASP A 332 -31.78 -18.44 -1.41
CA ASP A 332 -30.57 -19.02 -0.87
C ASP A 332 -29.45 -17.97 -0.96
N GLU A 333 -28.93 -17.57 0.20
CA GLU A 333 -27.85 -16.58 0.33
C GLU A 333 -26.56 -17.05 -0.35
N ALA A 334 -26.43 -18.34 -0.62
CA ALA A 334 -25.31 -18.90 -1.38
C ALA A 334 -25.45 -18.71 -2.90
N ILE A 335 -26.50 -18.06 -3.40
CA ILE A 335 -26.70 -17.85 -4.85
C ILE A 335 -26.52 -16.38 -5.19
N THR A 336 -25.47 -16.07 -5.94
CA THR A 336 -25.18 -14.70 -6.38
C THR A 336 -25.37 -14.59 -7.89
N PRO A 337 -26.55 -14.19 -8.39
CA PRO A 337 -26.72 -13.97 -9.82
C PRO A 337 -25.89 -12.78 -10.29
N ILE A 338 -25.20 -12.92 -11.42
CA ILE A 338 -24.23 -11.93 -11.92
C ILE A 338 -24.49 -11.44 -13.35
N ARG A 339 -25.19 -12.22 -14.17
CA ARG A 339 -25.55 -11.85 -15.55
C ARG A 339 -26.94 -12.32 -15.88
N VAL A 340 -27.67 -11.48 -16.61
CA VAL A 340 -28.98 -11.83 -17.18
C VAL A 340 -28.97 -11.52 -18.68
N ARG A 341 -29.48 -12.45 -19.49
CA ARG A 341 -29.66 -12.22 -20.91
C ARG A 341 -30.83 -13.02 -21.44
N PHE A 342 -31.67 -12.35 -22.22
CA PHE A 342 -32.74 -12.97 -22.99
C PHE A 342 -32.47 -12.78 -24.47
N PHE A 343 -32.74 -13.81 -25.26
CA PHE A 343 -32.58 -13.83 -26.72
C PHE A 343 -33.91 -13.69 -27.45
N SER A 344 -35.00 -14.01 -26.76
CA SER A 344 -36.39 -13.87 -27.21
C SER A 344 -37.25 -13.64 -25.97
N GLU A 345 -38.55 -13.35 -26.16
CA GLU A 345 -39.49 -13.27 -25.03
C GLU A 345 -39.58 -14.57 -24.21
N LYS A 346 -39.08 -15.70 -24.74
CA LYS A 346 -39.17 -17.02 -24.12
C LYS A 346 -37.81 -17.54 -23.63
N ASP A 347 -36.78 -17.37 -24.45
CA ASP A 347 -35.48 -17.98 -24.24
C ASP A 347 -34.51 -17.01 -23.59
N GLY A 348 -33.94 -17.44 -22.48
CA GLY A 348 -32.98 -16.63 -21.73
C GLY A 348 -32.21 -17.43 -20.71
N PHE A 349 -31.25 -16.77 -20.06
CA PHE A 349 -30.48 -17.33 -18.98
C PHE A 349 -30.14 -16.32 -17.90
N ILE A 350 -29.87 -16.85 -16.71
CA ILE A 350 -29.23 -16.15 -15.61
C ILE A 350 -27.98 -16.94 -15.23
N LEU A 351 -26.83 -16.28 -15.20
CA LEU A 351 -25.59 -16.87 -14.69
C LEU A 351 -25.44 -16.48 -13.22
N ASP A 352 -25.12 -17.44 -12.37
CA ASP A 352 -24.68 -17.18 -11.00
C ASP A 352 -23.19 -17.35 -10.82
N ARG A 353 -22.68 -16.74 -9.75
CA ARG A 353 -21.26 -16.74 -9.42
C ARG A 353 -20.79 -18.12 -8.99
N GLU A 354 -21.66 -18.98 -8.48
CA GLU A 354 -21.32 -20.30 -7.98
C GLU A 354 -21.11 -21.35 -9.07
N GLY A 355 -21.28 -20.96 -10.34
CA GLY A 355 -20.96 -21.82 -11.48
C GLY A 355 -22.18 -22.48 -12.12
N ARG A 356 -23.40 -22.04 -11.80
CA ARG A 356 -24.63 -22.53 -12.42
C ARG A 356 -25.18 -21.55 -13.44
N LEU A 357 -25.69 -22.11 -14.52
CA LEU A 357 -26.45 -21.40 -15.54
C LEU A 357 -27.92 -21.80 -15.45
N TRP A 358 -28.78 -20.83 -15.18
CA TRP A 358 -30.21 -21.01 -15.06
C TRP A 358 -30.86 -20.67 -16.40
N LYS A 359 -31.36 -21.67 -17.13
CA LYS A 359 -31.98 -21.48 -18.45
C LYS A 359 -33.49 -21.47 -18.36
N THR A 360 -34.13 -20.64 -19.19
CA THR A 360 -35.58 -20.59 -19.40
C THR A 360 -35.90 -20.72 -20.88
N SER A 361 -37.02 -21.35 -21.19
CA SER A 361 -37.65 -21.41 -22.53
C SER A 361 -39.11 -20.96 -22.53
N ASP A 362 -39.60 -20.41 -21.41
CA ASP A 362 -40.99 -19.99 -21.22
C ASP A 362 -41.13 -18.52 -20.73
N GLY A 363 -40.08 -17.71 -20.93
CA GLY A 363 -40.08 -16.29 -20.60
C GLY A 363 -39.83 -15.98 -19.12
N GLY A 364 -39.17 -16.91 -18.43
CA GLY A 364 -38.79 -16.78 -17.03
C GLY A 364 -39.87 -17.20 -16.05
N THR A 365 -40.88 -17.96 -16.50
CA THR A 365 -41.85 -18.56 -15.57
C THR A 365 -41.23 -19.77 -14.86
N THR A 366 -40.37 -20.52 -15.54
CA THR A 366 -39.54 -21.56 -14.93
C THR A 366 -38.07 -21.41 -15.34
N PHE A 367 -37.17 -21.77 -14.42
CA PHE A 367 -35.73 -21.76 -14.65
C PHE A 367 -35.14 -23.10 -14.25
N PHE A 368 -34.39 -23.72 -15.16
CA PHE A 368 -33.68 -24.97 -14.94
C PHE A 368 -32.20 -24.70 -14.66
N PRO A 369 -31.69 -25.02 -13.47
CA PRO A 369 -30.28 -24.88 -13.16
C PRO A 369 -29.46 -25.96 -13.86
N GLN A 370 -28.35 -25.56 -14.46
CA GLN A 370 -27.31 -26.44 -14.97
C GLN A 370 -26.00 -26.09 -14.27
N GLU A 371 -25.42 -27.05 -13.55
CA GLU A 371 -24.07 -26.93 -12.99
C GLU A 371 -23.04 -27.05 -14.11
N ILE A 372 -22.28 -25.98 -14.35
CA ILE A 372 -21.24 -25.94 -15.39
C ILE A 372 -19.87 -26.10 -14.77
N SER A 373 -19.63 -25.41 -13.66
CA SER A 373 -18.33 -25.39 -13.00
C SER A 373 -18.48 -25.53 -11.50
N SER A 374 -17.49 -26.18 -10.88
CA SER A 374 -17.30 -26.14 -9.43
C SER A 374 -16.54 -24.89 -8.97
N LYS A 375 -16.07 -24.06 -9.92
CA LYS A 375 -15.34 -22.82 -9.67
C LYS A 375 -16.24 -21.62 -9.94
N PRO A 376 -16.00 -20.47 -9.27
CA PRO A 376 -16.80 -19.30 -9.53
C PRO A 376 -16.72 -18.79 -10.98
N LEU A 377 -17.85 -18.39 -11.54
CA LEU A 377 -17.94 -17.80 -12.89
C LEU A 377 -18.19 -16.28 -12.80
N ASN A 378 -17.68 -15.54 -13.78
CA ASN A 378 -17.67 -14.06 -13.75
C ASN A 378 -18.35 -13.41 -14.97
N ASP A 379 -18.30 -14.05 -16.15
CA ASP A 379 -18.91 -13.50 -17.37
C ASP A 379 -19.26 -14.57 -18.39
N ILE A 380 -20.22 -14.24 -19.26
CA ILE A 380 -20.68 -15.08 -20.37
C ILE A 380 -20.87 -14.24 -21.63
N SER A 381 -20.39 -14.75 -22.75
CA SER A 381 -20.55 -14.12 -24.05
C SER A 381 -20.91 -15.12 -25.12
N PHE A 382 -21.85 -14.74 -25.98
CA PHE A 382 -22.31 -15.54 -27.11
C PHE A 382 -21.94 -14.83 -28.39
N LEU A 383 -21.28 -15.56 -29.30
CA LEU A 383 -21.03 -15.09 -30.66
C LEU A 383 -22.32 -15.14 -31.47
N ASN A 384 -23.10 -16.20 -31.30
CA ASN A 384 -24.39 -16.43 -31.93
C ASN A 384 -25.27 -17.31 -31.01
N ARG A 385 -26.41 -17.81 -31.50
CA ARG A 385 -27.33 -18.64 -30.68
C ARG A 385 -26.76 -20.00 -30.27
N SER A 386 -25.71 -20.50 -30.92
CA SER A 386 -25.14 -21.82 -30.67
C SER A 386 -23.76 -21.76 -29.98
N VAL A 387 -22.90 -20.82 -30.38
CA VAL A 387 -21.53 -20.70 -29.90
C VAL A 387 -21.42 -19.64 -28.80
N GLY A 388 -20.96 -20.08 -27.62
CA GLY A 388 -20.79 -19.22 -26.45
C GLY A 388 -19.63 -19.65 -25.56
N PHE A 389 -19.16 -18.71 -24.75
CA PHE A 389 -18.03 -18.87 -23.84
C PHE A 389 -18.37 -18.34 -22.46
N LEU A 390 -17.90 -19.06 -21.45
CA LEU A 390 -17.99 -18.74 -20.03
C LEU A 390 -16.59 -18.62 -19.47
N VAL A 391 -16.38 -17.64 -18.61
CA VAL A 391 -15.09 -17.46 -17.93
C VAL A 391 -15.28 -17.16 -16.45
N GLY A 392 -14.28 -17.49 -15.66
CA GLY A 392 -14.35 -17.33 -14.20
C GLY A 392 -13.00 -17.40 -13.51
N ASP A 393 -13.07 -17.69 -12.21
CA ASP A 393 -11.92 -17.72 -11.34
C ASP A 393 -11.06 -18.97 -11.55
N SER A 394 -9.78 -18.91 -11.12
CA SER A 394 -8.86 -20.05 -11.21
C SER A 394 -8.74 -20.64 -12.62
N GLY A 395 -8.73 -19.74 -13.61
CA GLY A 395 -8.62 -19.99 -15.04
C GLY A 395 -9.76 -20.81 -15.64
N ALA A 396 -10.95 -20.71 -15.05
CA ALA A 396 -12.16 -21.32 -15.57
C ALA A 396 -12.51 -20.76 -16.95
N ILE A 397 -12.56 -21.62 -17.96
CA ILE A 397 -13.04 -21.29 -19.32
C ILE A 397 -13.87 -22.46 -19.83
N PHE A 398 -15.09 -22.18 -20.28
CA PHE A 398 -15.97 -23.19 -20.88
C PHE A 398 -16.50 -22.69 -22.21
N LYS A 399 -16.68 -23.62 -23.15
CA LYS A 399 -17.21 -23.35 -24.49
C LYS A 399 -18.46 -24.18 -24.73
N THR A 400 -19.43 -23.61 -25.42
CA THR A 400 -20.61 -24.34 -25.94
C THR A 400 -20.72 -24.14 -27.44
N THR A 401 -21.25 -25.13 -28.14
CA THR A 401 -21.56 -25.08 -29.57
C THR A 401 -23.02 -25.44 -29.86
N ASP A 402 -23.84 -25.64 -28.83
CA ASP A 402 -25.24 -26.02 -28.92
C ASP A 402 -26.19 -25.03 -28.21
N GLY A 403 -25.72 -23.82 -27.89
CA GLY A 403 -26.54 -22.80 -27.22
C GLY A 403 -26.60 -23.01 -25.71
N GLY A 404 -25.57 -23.64 -25.14
CA GLY A 404 -25.40 -23.86 -23.71
C GLY A 404 -26.24 -25.02 -23.19
N TYR A 405 -26.52 -26.06 -23.99
CA TYR A 405 -27.01 -27.34 -23.45
C TYR A 405 -25.84 -28.18 -22.94
N THR A 406 -24.71 -28.17 -23.66
CA THR A 406 -23.46 -28.81 -23.22
C THR A 406 -22.31 -27.81 -23.24
N TRP A 407 -21.33 -28.05 -22.37
CA TRP A 407 -20.17 -27.21 -22.18
C TRP A 407 -18.90 -28.06 -22.16
N THR A 408 -17.93 -27.68 -22.99
CA THR A 408 -16.59 -28.26 -23.02
C THR A 408 -15.66 -27.43 -22.13
N ASP A 409 -14.97 -28.09 -21.21
CA ASP A 409 -14.01 -27.45 -20.30
C ASP A 409 -12.67 -27.17 -21.00
N LEU A 410 -12.32 -25.89 -21.12
CA LEU A 410 -11.05 -25.37 -21.63
C LEU A 410 -10.22 -24.73 -20.51
N SER A 411 -10.56 -25.03 -19.26
CA SER A 411 -9.95 -24.42 -18.09
C SER A 411 -8.47 -24.77 -18.01
N HIS A 412 -7.68 -23.77 -17.68
CA HIS A 412 -6.26 -23.93 -17.43
C HIS A 412 -5.90 -23.29 -16.10
N ARG A 413 -4.83 -23.77 -15.45
CA ARG A 413 -4.42 -23.22 -14.15
C ARG A 413 -3.56 -21.98 -14.38
N LYS A 414 -4.18 -20.80 -14.62
CA LYS A 414 -3.54 -19.47 -14.60
C LYS A 414 -4.57 -18.33 -14.69
N TYR A 415 -4.43 -17.33 -13.81
CA TYR A 415 -5.25 -16.11 -13.68
C TYR A 415 -6.75 -16.34 -13.41
N SER A 416 -7.44 -15.37 -12.82
CA SER A 416 -8.90 -15.30 -12.83
C SER A 416 -9.33 -14.41 -14.00
N TYR A 417 -10.46 -14.74 -14.63
CA TYR A 417 -10.99 -14.01 -15.77
C TYR A 417 -12.24 -13.24 -15.40
N GLU A 418 -12.25 -11.94 -15.71
CA GLU A 418 -13.31 -11.01 -15.34
C GLU A 418 -14.36 -10.86 -16.45
N ARG A 419 -13.93 -10.88 -17.72
CA ARG A 419 -14.79 -10.68 -18.90
C ARG A 419 -14.31 -11.48 -20.09
N VAL A 420 -15.24 -11.83 -20.97
CA VAL A 420 -14.96 -12.51 -22.25
C VAL A 420 -15.65 -11.80 -23.40
N TRP A 421 -14.89 -11.57 -24.47
CA TRP A 421 -15.40 -11.06 -25.75
C TRP A 421 -15.06 -12.05 -26.85
N VAL A 422 -16.02 -12.27 -27.74
CA VAL A 422 -15.86 -13.18 -28.87
C VAL A 422 -16.23 -12.39 -30.11
N PHE A 423 -15.29 -12.30 -31.05
CA PHE A 423 -15.41 -11.52 -32.27
C PHE A 423 -15.17 -12.41 -33.48
N VAL A 424 -15.86 -12.14 -34.59
CA VAL A 424 -15.57 -12.83 -35.85
C VAL A 424 -14.15 -12.47 -36.28
N SER A 425 -13.35 -13.48 -36.62
CA SER A 425 -11.95 -13.26 -36.97
C SER A 425 -11.89 -12.55 -38.33
N PRO A 426 -11.12 -11.47 -38.48
CA PRO A 426 -10.90 -10.86 -39.78
C PRO A 426 -9.90 -11.66 -40.65
N LYS A 427 -9.10 -12.55 -40.03
CA LYS A 427 -8.02 -13.30 -40.68
C LYS A 427 -8.39 -14.75 -41.02
N LYS A 428 -9.28 -15.35 -40.23
CA LYS A 428 -9.76 -16.73 -40.39
C LYS A 428 -11.28 -16.74 -40.60
N GLN A 429 -11.83 -17.85 -41.08
CA GLN A 429 -13.29 -18.01 -41.21
C GLN A 429 -14.00 -18.26 -39.86
N ASP A 430 -13.24 -18.30 -38.75
CA ASP A 430 -13.72 -18.63 -37.41
C ASP A 430 -13.89 -17.36 -36.55
N TYR A 431 -13.49 -17.41 -35.28
CA TYR A 431 -13.65 -16.33 -34.31
C TYR A 431 -12.45 -16.22 -33.37
N ASP A 432 -12.15 -14.98 -32.97
CA ASP A 432 -11.09 -14.64 -32.03
C ASP A 432 -11.73 -14.43 -30.64
N ILE A 433 -11.06 -14.92 -29.60
CA ILE A 433 -11.53 -14.80 -28.21
C ILE A 433 -10.59 -13.91 -27.43
N PHE A 434 -11.16 -12.91 -26.77
CA PHE A 434 -10.46 -12.01 -25.88
C PHE A 434 -10.95 -12.21 -24.46
N VAL A 435 -10.04 -12.28 -23.50
CA VAL A 435 -10.39 -12.45 -22.09
C VAL A 435 -9.65 -11.43 -21.24
N LEU A 436 -10.40 -10.73 -20.39
CA LEU A 436 -9.84 -9.82 -19.39
C LEU A 436 -9.44 -10.62 -18.16
N THR A 437 -8.18 -10.53 -17.77
CA THR A 437 -7.68 -11.09 -16.51
C THR A 437 -7.97 -10.16 -15.34
N SER A 438 -8.00 -10.68 -14.11
CA SER A 438 -8.07 -9.89 -12.87
C SER A 438 -6.89 -8.92 -12.68
N LEU A 439 -5.80 -9.12 -13.43
CA LEU A 439 -4.64 -8.22 -13.47
C LEU A 439 -4.82 -7.04 -14.44
N GLY A 440 -5.88 -7.05 -15.24
CA GLY A 440 -6.16 -6.04 -16.27
C GLY A 440 -5.49 -6.32 -17.62
N ASP A 441 -4.80 -7.44 -17.77
CA ASP A 441 -4.24 -7.88 -19.06
C ASP A 441 -5.36 -8.49 -19.92
N ILE A 442 -5.27 -8.32 -21.24
CA ILE A 442 -6.15 -8.98 -22.21
C ILE A 442 -5.36 -10.10 -22.87
N LEU A 443 -5.89 -11.31 -22.78
CA LEU A 443 -5.39 -12.47 -23.51
C LEU A 443 -6.20 -12.64 -24.81
N LEU A 444 -5.51 -13.05 -25.88
CA LEU A 444 -6.10 -13.40 -27.18
C LEU A 444 -5.84 -14.88 -27.47
N SER A 445 -6.90 -15.57 -27.88
CA SER A 445 -6.83 -16.87 -28.54
C SER A 445 -7.37 -16.73 -29.96
N GLU A 446 -6.57 -17.22 -30.93
CA GLU A 446 -6.92 -17.27 -32.36
C GLU A 446 -7.25 -18.71 -32.80
N ASP A 447 -7.39 -19.63 -31.86
CA ASP A 447 -7.59 -21.07 -32.02
C ASP A 447 -8.70 -21.59 -31.11
N GLU A 448 -9.79 -20.82 -31.02
CA GLU A 448 -11.03 -21.20 -30.32
C GLU A 448 -10.88 -21.53 -28.82
N GLY A 449 -9.82 -21.02 -28.19
CA GLY A 449 -9.57 -21.11 -26.74
C GLY A 449 -8.50 -22.11 -26.34
N GLU A 450 -7.84 -22.77 -27.30
CA GLU A 450 -6.79 -23.76 -27.02
C GLU A 450 -5.48 -23.13 -26.55
N ASN A 451 -5.02 -22.06 -27.22
CA ASN A 451 -3.80 -21.34 -26.84
C ASN A 451 -4.06 -19.85 -26.61
N TRP A 452 -3.31 -19.29 -25.68
CA TRP A 452 -3.48 -17.91 -25.21
C TRP A 452 -2.19 -17.11 -25.34
N SER A 453 -2.28 -15.94 -25.96
CA SER A 453 -1.20 -14.95 -26.05
C SER A 453 -1.61 -13.66 -25.34
N VAL A 454 -0.64 -12.94 -24.76
CA VAL A 454 -0.93 -11.64 -24.13
C VAL A 454 -1.06 -10.59 -25.22
N ALA A 455 -2.29 -10.11 -25.47
CA ALA A 455 -2.56 -9.07 -26.44
C ALA A 455 -2.34 -7.67 -25.84
N TYR A 456 -2.78 -7.44 -24.60
CA TYR A 456 -2.67 -6.15 -23.92
C TYR A 456 -2.17 -6.31 -22.48
N LYS A 457 -1.30 -5.38 -22.05
CA LYS A 457 -0.86 -5.29 -20.64
C LYS A 457 -1.55 -4.14 -19.90
N GLY A 458 -2.24 -4.46 -18.81
CA GLY A 458 -3.07 -3.57 -18.00
C GLY A 458 -2.32 -2.52 -17.16
N LYS A 459 -0.97 -2.48 -17.18
CA LYS A 459 -0.17 -1.56 -16.34
C LYS A 459 -0.54 -0.07 -16.49
N ALA A 460 -1.09 0.33 -17.63
CA ALA A 460 -1.51 1.70 -17.89
C ALA A 460 -3.02 1.96 -17.60
N GLY A 461 -3.73 0.99 -17.00
CA GLY A 461 -5.17 0.96 -16.71
C GLY A 461 -5.90 -0.14 -17.48
N MET A 462 -6.96 -0.70 -16.92
CA MET A 462 -7.70 -1.80 -17.53
C MET A 462 -8.58 -1.34 -18.71
N ILE A 463 -8.91 -2.29 -19.60
CA ILE A 463 -9.96 -2.14 -20.62
C ILE A 463 -11.17 -2.89 -20.11
N LEU A 464 -12.25 -2.14 -19.89
CA LEU A 464 -13.44 -2.64 -19.23
C LEU A 464 -14.47 -3.15 -20.22
N ASP A 465 -14.49 -2.62 -21.45
CA ASP A 465 -15.39 -3.10 -22.51
C ASP A 465 -14.78 -2.89 -23.91
N MET A 466 -15.18 -3.73 -24.86
CA MET A 466 -14.67 -3.72 -26.23
C MET A 466 -15.78 -3.95 -27.25
N LEU A 467 -15.60 -3.36 -28.42
CA LEU A 467 -16.53 -3.42 -29.54
C LEU A 467 -15.78 -3.62 -30.85
N LEU A 468 -16.23 -4.57 -31.67
CA LEU A 468 -15.77 -4.73 -33.05
C LEU A 468 -16.64 -3.89 -34.00
N LEU A 469 -16.01 -3.04 -34.81
CA LEU A 469 -16.64 -2.24 -35.86
C LEU A 469 -16.20 -2.74 -37.24
N SER A 470 -17.15 -3.07 -38.12
CA SER A 470 -16.87 -3.60 -39.46
C SER A 470 -17.64 -2.84 -40.55
N LYS A 471 -17.08 -2.80 -41.77
CA LYS A 471 -17.71 -2.14 -42.93
C LYS A 471 -18.82 -3.04 -43.45
N LYS A 472 -20.05 -2.51 -43.54
CA LYS A 472 -21.18 -3.23 -44.15
C LYS A 472 -20.89 -3.41 -45.65
N LYS A 473 -20.87 -4.65 -46.17
CA LYS A 473 -20.82 -4.87 -47.62
C LYS A 473 -22.14 -4.34 -48.22
N SER A 474 -22.02 -3.44 -49.19
CA SER A 474 -23.14 -3.02 -50.04
C SER A 474 -23.37 -4.12 -51.09
N ASP A 475 -24.52 -4.77 -51.06
CA ASP A 475 -24.97 -5.64 -52.15
C ASP A 475 -25.34 -4.77 -53.35
N SER A 476 -24.34 -4.39 -54.15
CA SER A 476 -24.54 -3.87 -55.50
C SER A 476 -24.04 -4.93 -56.47
N ASN A 477 -24.95 -5.77 -56.99
CA ASN A 477 -24.84 -6.43 -58.30
C ASN A 477 -26.17 -7.14 -58.62
N LEU A 478 -27.08 -6.44 -59.27
CA LEU A 478 -28.15 -7.04 -60.06
C LEU A 478 -27.85 -6.71 -61.53
N GLU A 479 -27.34 -7.69 -62.27
CA GLU A 479 -27.83 -8.02 -63.61
C GLU A 479 -27.25 -9.37 -64.12
N ASN A 480 -28.19 -10.28 -64.42
CA ASN A 480 -28.18 -11.38 -65.39
C ASN A 480 -27.36 -12.67 -65.17
N GLY A 481 -28.06 -13.74 -64.73
CA GLY A 481 -27.69 -15.16 -65.00
C GLY A 481 -28.02 -16.17 -63.88
N VAL A 482 -29.02 -17.04 -64.11
CA VAL A 482 -29.61 -18.10 -63.25
C VAL A 482 -28.63 -19.29 -62.97
N PRO A 483 -28.77 -20.20 -61.95
CA PRO A 483 -28.91 -20.03 -60.49
C PRO A 483 -28.00 -20.99 -59.63
N LYS A 484 -27.93 -20.69 -58.31
CA LYS A 484 -27.69 -21.58 -57.14
C LYS A 484 -26.34 -22.31 -56.97
N GLU A 485 -25.59 -21.90 -55.94
CA GLU A 485 -25.52 -22.65 -54.66
C GLU A 485 -24.86 -21.81 -53.54
N THR A 486 -25.63 -21.61 -52.47
CA THR A 486 -25.23 -21.59 -51.04
C THR A 486 -24.15 -20.61 -50.55
N VAL A 487 -24.49 -19.32 -50.35
CA VAL A 487 -23.94 -18.49 -49.26
C VAL A 487 -24.92 -17.37 -48.88
N SER A 488 -25.50 -17.43 -47.68
CA SER A 488 -26.16 -16.31 -46.99
C SER A 488 -26.15 -16.67 -45.50
N SER A 489 -25.82 -15.85 -44.51
CA SER A 489 -25.74 -14.40 -44.37
C SER A 489 -25.01 -14.12 -43.03
N ILE A 490 -24.06 -13.17 -42.96
CA ILE A 490 -23.45 -12.77 -41.68
C ILE A 490 -23.15 -11.26 -41.73
N VAL A 491 -24.12 -10.42 -41.34
CA VAL A 491 -23.86 -9.10 -40.74
C VAL A 491 -25.04 -8.69 -39.86
N SER A 492 -24.82 -8.62 -38.54
CA SER A 492 -25.29 -7.59 -37.59
C SER A 492 -25.51 -8.18 -36.18
N ASN A 493 -24.66 -7.78 -35.23
CA ASN A 493 -24.94 -7.98 -33.81
C ASN A 493 -25.99 -6.97 -33.36
N THR A 494 -27.25 -7.33 -33.60
CA THR A 494 -28.47 -6.96 -32.84
C THR A 494 -29.57 -7.84 -33.42
N LEU A 495 -29.74 -9.05 -32.88
CA LEU A 495 -30.79 -9.98 -33.31
C LEU A 495 -32.11 -9.58 -32.63
N THR A 496 -32.88 -8.73 -33.29
CA THR A 496 -34.35 -8.65 -33.15
C THR A 496 -34.98 -9.34 -34.36
N SER A 497 -36.13 -9.95 -34.13
CA SER A 497 -36.93 -10.86 -34.96
C SER A 497 -37.13 -10.48 -36.45
N GLU A 498 -37.23 -11.51 -37.31
CA GLU A 498 -37.57 -11.45 -38.74
C GLU A 498 -39.07 -11.23 -39.01
N GLU A 499 -39.43 -10.32 -39.95
CA GLU A 499 -40.18 -10.54 -41.22
C GLU A 499 -40.52 -9.17 -41.90
N PRO A 500 -40.79 -9.11 -43.22
CA PRO A 500 -40.38 -8.01 -44.10
C PRO A 500 -41.38 -6.87 -44.18
N ILE A 501 -40.89 -5.63 -44.19
CA ILE A 501 -41.66 -4.45 -44.57
C ILE A 501 -40.87 -3.71 -45.65
N GLU A 502 -41.48 -3.57 -46.83
CA GLU A 502 -41.00 -2.73 -47.92
C GLU A 502 -40.76 -1.29 -47.43
N ILE A 503 -39.60 -0.72 -47.73
CA ILE A 503 -39.35 0.71 -47.51
C ILE A 503 -38.97 1.35 -48.84
N GLU A 504 -39.87 2.23 -49.24
CA GLU A 504 -39.74 3.26 -50.26
C GLU A 504 -38.43 4.06 -50.08
N ASN A 505 -37.76 4.31 -51.20
CA ASN A 505 -36.53 5.10 -51.28
C ASN A 505 -36.61 6.42 -50.52
N GLN A 506 -35.68 6.68 -49.59
CA GLN A 506 -34.98 7.97 -49.48
C GLN A 506 -33.77 7.92 -48.52
N ASN A 507 -32.61 8.21 -49.12
CA ASN A 507 -31.42 8.91 -48.61
C ASN A 507 -30.48 8.23 -47.57
N GLU A 508 -29.31 7.85 -48.11
CA GLU A 508 -27.95 7.89 -47.55
C GLU A 508 -27.76 7.55 -46.06
N ALA A 509 -27.48 6.27 -45.78
CA ALA A 509 -26.86 5.86 -44.54
C ALA A 509 -25.35 6.20 -44.56
N GLU A 510 -24.92 7.17 -43.76
CA GLU A 510 -23.48 7.40 -43.51
C GLU A 510 -22.89 6.15 -42.83
N SER A 511 -22.01 5.45 -43.55
CA SER A 511 -21.22 4.36 -42.98
C SER A 511 -20.26 4.89 -41.90
N PRO A 512 -19.92 4.11 -40.86
CA PRO A 512 -18.94 4.53 -39.85
C PRO A 512 -17.65 5.01 -40.52
N ASN A 513 -17.12 6.16 -40.06
CA ASN A 513 -15.86 6.75 -40.55
C ASN A 513 -14.78 5.67 -40.71
N GLU A 514 -14.08 5.60 -41.84
CA GLU A 514 -13.08 4.54 -42.12
C GLU A 514 -11.98 4.46 -41.05
N GLY A 515 -11.71 5.57 -40.35
CA GLY A 515 -10.82 5.64 -39.19
C GLY A 515 -11.32 5.00 -37.89
N MET A 516 -12.56 4.49 -37.83
CA MET A 516 -13.15 3.84 -36.65
C MET A 516 -13.33 2.33 -36.79
N LEU A 517 -13.04 1.75 -37.96
CA LEU A 517 -13.15 0.30 -38.19
C LEU A 517 -12.16 -0.50 -37.34
N GLY A 518 -12.50 -1.72 -36.94
CA GLY A 518 -11.67 -2.58 -36.06
C GLY A 518 -12.15 -2.64 -34.62
N ILE A 519 -11.32 -3.19 -33.73
CA ILE A 519 -11.68 -3.35 -32.31
C ILE A 519 -11.37 -2.06 -31.55
N VAL A 520 -12.39 -1.47 -30.92
CA VAL A 520 -12.29 -0.28 -30.07
C VAL A 520 -12.59 -0.69 -28.63
N GLY A 521 -11.73 -0.27 -27.70
CA GLY A 521 -11.85 -0.57 -26.28
C GLY A 521 -11.96 0.69 -25.44
N VAL A 522 -12.77 0.64 -24.38
CA VAL A 522 -12.89 1.68 -23.37
C VAL A 522 -12.50 1.13 -22.00
N GLY A 523 -12.00 2.00 -21.12
CA GLY A 523 -11.66 1.56 -19.78
C GLY A 523 -11.24 2.66 -18.83
N GLU A 524 -10.30 2.33 -17.96
CA GLU A 524 -9.99 3.17 -16.81
C GLU A 524 -9.39 4.53 -17.19
N PHE A 525 -9.72 5.58 -16.42
CA PHE A 525 -9.21 6.94 -16.61
C PHE A 525 -9.61 7.54 -17.97
N ASN A 526 -10.90 7.39 -18.34
CA ASN A 526 -11.45 7.76 -19.65
C ASN A 526 -10.61 7.24 -20.82
N LYS A 527 -10.04 6.04 -20.68
CA LYS A 527 -9.16 5.48 -21.70
C LYS A 527 -9.97 5.00 -22.89
N ILE A 528 -9.48 5.31 -24.08
CA ILE A 528 -9.97 4.79 -25.35
C ILE A 528 -8.77 4.26 -26.13
N ILE A 529 -8.88 3.02 -26.59
CA ILE A 529 -7.86 2.37 -27.41
C ILE A 529 -8.49 1.74 -28.64
N ARG A 530 -7.67 1.50 -29.66
CA ARG A 530 -8.04 0.77 -30.86
C ARG A 530 -6.95 -0.24 -31.20
N VAL A 531 -7.35 -1.41 -31.68
CA VAL A 531 -6.46 -2.40 -32.29
C VAL A 531 -6.21 -2.00 -33.73
N GLU A 532 -4.96 -1.77 -34.08
CA GLU A 532 -4.50 -1.46 -35.44
C GLU A 532 -3.45 -2.48 -35.88
N GLU A 533 -3.22 -2.63 -37.18
CA GLU A 533 -2.07 -3.38 -37.68
C GLU A 533 -0.94 -2.41 -38.03
N ASP A 534 0.27 -2.70 -37.56
CA ASP A 534 1.47 -1.97 -37.97
C ASP A 534 1.83 -2.31 -39.44
N GLY A 535 2.71 -1.53 -40.07
CA GLY A 535 3.16 -1.74 -41.46
C GLY A 535 3.79 -3.12 -41.73
N ASN A 536 4.10 -3.87 -40.66
CA ASN A 536 4.60 -5.25 -40.70
C ASN A 536 3.53 -6.31 -40.41
N GLY A 537 2.23 -5.94 -40.34
CA GLY A 537 1.12 -6.86 -40.08
C GLY A 537 0.94 -7.31 -38.62
N GLN A 538 1.65 -6.69 -37.66
CA GLN A 538 1.51 -6.99 -36.23
C GLN A 538 0.39 -6.16 -35.60
N THR A 539 -0.43 -6.78 -34.74
CA THR A 539 -1.51 -6.10 -34.01
C THR A 539 -0.94 -5.22 -32.89
N ILE A 540 -1.18 -3.91 -32.98
CA ILE A 540 -0.81 -2.91 -31.99
C ILE A 540 -2.04 -2.33 -31.32
N TRP A 541 -1.98 -2.15 -30.00
CA TRP A 541 -3.03 -1.51 -29.21
C TRP A 541 -2.70 -0.04 -29.03
N LYS A 542 -3.25 0.80 -29.90
CA LYS A 542 -2.97 2.24 -29.92
C LYS A 542 -3.91 2.99 -29.00
N LYS A 543 -3.35 3.81 -28.12
CA LYS A 543 -4.11 4.68 -27.23
C LYS A 543 -4.48 5.97 -27.94
N TYR A 544 -5.76 6.31 -27.90
CA TYR A 544 -6.33 7.50 -28.53
C TYR A 544 -6.65 8.58 -27.50
N GLN A 545 -7.29 8.22 -26.38
CA GLN A 545 -7.67 9.16 -25.33
C GLN A 545 -7.43 8.60 -23.92
N GLY A 546 -7.35 9.52 -22.97
CA GLY A 546 -7.27 9.22 -21.53
C GLY A 546 -6.09 8.35 -21.11
N GLY A 547 -6.35 7.51 -20.11
CA GLY A 547 -5.37 6.66 -19.44
C GLY A 547 -4.67 7.34 -18.27
N LYS A 548 -3.94 6.55 -17.48
CA LYS A 548 -3.22 7.02 -16.30
C LYS A 548 -2.16 8.05 -16.71
N ARG A 549 -2.30 9.29 -16.25
CA ARG A 549 -1.32 10.36 -16.47
C ARG A 549 -0.26 10.34 -15.38
N PHE A 550 1.01 10.45 -15.76
CA PHE A 550 2.13 10.44 -14.82
C PHE A 550 2.06 11.60 -13.82
N PHE A 551 1.78 12.83 -14.29
CA PHE A 551 1.67 14.04 -13.44
C PHE A 551 0.22 14.42 -13.07
N SER A 552 -0.65 13.44 -12.83
CA SER A 552 -1.99 13.75 -12.29
C SER A 552 -1.96 13.90 -10.77
N LEU A 553 -2.89 14.68 -10.20
CA LEU A 553 -3.09 14.74 -8.75
C LEU A 553 -3.27 13.34 -8.14
N TYR A 554 -4.02 12.47 -8.82
CA TYR A 554 -4.16 11.06 -8.45
C TYR A 554 -2.81 10.34 -8.30
N SER A 555 -1.93 10.43 -9.30
CA SER A 555 -0.61 9.82 -9.26
C SER A 555 0.28 10.40 -8.14
N ILE A 556 0.16 11.70 -7.88
CA ILE A 556 0.88 12.37 -6.78
C ILE A 556 0.41 11.85 -5.43
N PHE A 557 -0.91 11.78 -5.20
CA PHE A 557 -1.46 11.24 -3.96
C PHE A 557 -1.11 9.77 -3.76
N GLN A 558 -1.18 8.96 -4.82
CA GLN A 558 -0.81 7.55 -4.76
C GLN A 558 0.66 7.34 -4.35
N PHE A 559 1.55 8.28 -4.68
CA PHE A 559 2.95 8.24 -4.26
C PHE A 559 3.17 8.87 -2.88
N LEU A 560 2.55 10.02 -2.59
CA LEU A 560 2.78 10.80 -1.38
C LEU A 560 2.13 10.18 -0.13
N LEU A 561 0.91 9.64 -0.23
CA LEU A 561 0.17 9.13 0.91
C LEU A 561 0.87 7.94 1.59
N PRO A 562 1.36 6.91 0.86
CA PRO A 562 2.14 5.83 1.47
C PRO A 562 3.43 6.33 2.13
N LEU A 563 4.11 7.31 1.54
CA LEU A 563 5.32 7.92 2.11
C LEU A 563 5.02 8.64 3.42
N LEU A 564 3.93 9.41 3.45
CA LEU A 564 3.47 10.11 4.64
C LEU A 564 3.06 9.12 5.73
N ALA A 565 2.34 8.05 5.37
CA ALA A 565 1.96 6.98 6.30
C ALA A 565 3.19 6.28 6.90
N LEU A 566 4.18 5.94 6.06
CA LEU A 566 5.44 5.33 6.51
C LEU A 566 6.22 6.27 7.44
N TRP A 567 6.28 7.55 7.08
CA TRP A 567 6.91 8.58 7.91
C TRP A 567 6.20 8.76 9.25
N LEU A 568 4.87 8.82 9.26
CA LEU A 568 4.06 8.92 10.47
C LEU A 568 4.24 7.69 11.37
N PHE A 569 4.28 6.48 10.77
CA PHE A 569 4.50 5.23 11.49
C PHE A 569 5.83 5.24 12.25
N PHE A 570 6.93 5.58 11.59
CA PHE A 570 8.23 5.66 12.27
C PHE A 570 8.32 6.83 13.24
N LEU A 571 7.65 7.95 12.97
CA LEU A 571 7.55 9.07 13.91
C LEU A 571 6.90 8.61 15.22
N LEU A 572 5.80 7.85 15.16
CA LEU A 572 5.13 7.30 16.34
C LEU A 572 6.03 6.30 17.07
N ILE A 573 6.71 5.40 16.35
CA ILE A 573 7.65 4.45 16.95
C ILE A 573 8.75 5.18 17.73
N PHE A 574 9.43 6.15 17.12
CA PHE A 574 10.54 6.87 17.76
C PHE A 574 10.10 7.89 18.80
N ASN A 575 8.82 8.30 18.81
CA ASN A 575 8.30 9.20 19.83
C ASN A 575 7.77 8.45 21.06
N ILE A 576 7.11 7.31 20.88
CA ILE A 576 6.30 6.67 21.92
C ILE A 576 7.02 5.48 22.57
N ILE A 577 7.80 4.69 21.82
CA ILE A 577 8.47 3.50 22.35
C ILE A 577 9.59 3.85 23.33
N PRO A 578 10.50 4.82 23.05
CA PRO A 578 11.51 5.21 24.03
C PRO A 578 10.86 5.69 25.32
N ASN A 579 11.38 5.26 26.47
CA ASN A 579 10.90 5.74 27.77
C ASN A 579 11.50 7.12 28.13
N THR A 580 11.48 8.05 27.18
CA THR A 580 11.99 9.42 27.31
C THR A 580 11.16 10.38 26.46
N LYS A 581 11.17 11.68 26.81
CA LYS A 581 10.47 12.71 26.04
C LYS A 581 11.29 13.10 24.81
N VAL A 582 11.02 12.44 23.68
CA VAL A 582 11.69 12.74 22.40
C VAL A 582 11.04 13.97 21.75
N PRO A 583 11.81 15.02 21.39
CA PRO A 583 11.25 16.17 20.69
C PRO A 583 10.81 15.79 19.27
N LEU A 584 9.61 16.22 18.86
CA LEU A 584 9.02 15.89 17.56
C LEU A 584 9.91 16.25 16.36
N ARG A 585 10.73 17.29 16.48
CA ARG A 585 11.68 17.68 15.43
C ARG A 585 12.76 16.62 15.18
N ALA A 586 13.28 16.00 16.25
CA ALA A 586 14.29 14.95 16.13
C ALA A 586 13.68 13.65 15.59
N SER A 587 12.54 13.21 16.15
CA SER A 587 11.87 11.98 15.70
C SER A 587 11.36 12.08 14.27
N SER A 588 10.89 13.25 13.84
CA SER A 588 10.52 13.53 12.44
C SER A 588 11.68 13.33 11.47
N ILE A 589 12.87 13.81 11.81
CA ILE A 589 14.06 13.68 10.94
C ILE A 589 14.53 12.23 10.92
N GLY A 590 14.60 11.56 12.08
CA GLY A 590 14.93 10.13 12.14
C GLY A 590 13.93 9.26 11.36
N ALA A 591 12.64 9.54 11.47
CA ALA A 591 11.59 8.87 10.71
C ALA A 591 11.74 9.06 9.19
N ALA A 592 12.06 10.28 8.75
CA ALA A 592 12.29 10.57 7.33
C ALA A 592 13.52 9.83 6.78
N VAL A 593 14.62 9.79 7.54
CA VAL A 593 15.83 9.05 7.19
C VAL A 593 15.54 7.55 7.11
N THR A 594 14.83 7.01 8.10
CA THR A 594 14.43 5.58 8.15
C THR A 594 13.57 5.22 6.94
N GLY A 595 12.52 6.01 6.68
CA GLY A 595 11.63 5.80 5.53
C GLY A 595 12.38 5.84 4.20
N LEU A 596 13.27 6.82 4.01
CA LEU A 596 14.08 6.94 2.80
C LEU A 596 14.99 5.72 2.58
N ILE A 597 15.73 5.30 3.62
CA ILE A 597 16.62 4.13 3.54
C ILE A 597 15.80 2.87 3.27
N LEU A 598 14.64 2.72 3.90
CA LEU A 598 13.76 1.57 3.70
C LEU A 598 13.22 1.49 2.26
N ILE A 599 12.84 2.62 1.67
CA ILE A 599 12.38 2.69 0.27
C ILE A 599 13.51 2.28 -0.68
N LEU A 600 14.72 2.81 -0.47
CA LEU A 600 15.89 2.45 -1.27
C LEU A 600 16.24 0.96 -1.11
N PHE A 601 16.14 0.45 0.11
CA PHE A 601 16.33 -0.97 0.40
C PHE A 601 15.33 -1.84 -0.35
N PHE A 602 14.02 -1.58 -0.24
CA PHE A 602 13.01 -2.35 -0.95
C PHE A 602 13.14 -2.23 -2.47
N TRP A 603 13.41 -1.03 -2.97
CA TRP A 603 13.63 -0.82 -4.39
C TRP A 603 14.81 -1.63 -4.92
N GLY A 604 15.95 -1.61 -4.22
CA GLY A 604 17.13 -2.41 -4.59
C GLY A 604 16.91 -3.92 -4.39
N PHE A 605 16.31 -4.31 -3.28
CA PHE A 605 16.03 -5.72 -2.96
C PHE A 605 15.08 -6.36 -3.96
N ILE A 606 14.01 -5.67 -4.36
CA ILE A 606 13.04 -6.19 -5.33
C ILE A 606 13.62 -6.12 -6.75
N ASN A 607 14.04 -4.93 -7.22
CA ASN A 607 14.36 -4.74 -8.64
C ASN A 607 15.74 -5.23 -9.06
N ILE A 608 16.70 -5.34 -8.13
CA ILE A 608 18.06 -5.79 -8.47
C ILE A 608 18.22 -7.25 -8.05
N TYR A 609 17.87 -7.57 -6.80
CA TYR A 609 18.17 -8.89 -6.24
C TYR A 609 17.10 -9.94 -6.60
N LEU A 610 15.82 -9.71 -6.27
CA LEU A 610 14.76 -10.70 -6.50
C LEU A 610 14.47 -10.96 -7.97
N THR A 611 14.40 -9.92 -8.81
CA THR A 611 14.17 -10.07 -10.27
C THR A 611 15.29 -10.87 -10.94
N SER A 612 16.55 -10.50 -10.69
CA SER A 612 17.73 -11.21 -11.22
C SER A 612 17.77 -12.66 -10.77
N PHE A 613 17.38 -12.92 -9.52
CA PHE A 613 17.34 -14.27 -8.96
C PHE A 613 16.19 -15.09 -9.57
N THR A 614 15.02 -14.49 -9.77
CA THR A 614 13.83 -15.15 -10.28
C THR A 614 13.94 -15.47 -11.78
N GLU A 615 14.60 -14.65 -12.58
CA GLU A 615 14.73 -14.90 -14.02
C GLU A 615 15.80 -15.94 -14.36
N LYS A 616 16.85 -16.09 -13.54
CA LYS A 616 18.04 -16.88 -13.89
C LYS A 616 18.13 -18.25 -13.22
N THR A 617 17.30 -18.56 -12.23
CA THR A 617 17.42 -19.79 -11.43
C THR A 617 16.29 -20.78 -11.67
N MET A 618 16.59 -22.08 -11.57
CA MET A 618 15.57 -23.14 -11.66
C MET A 618 14.61 -23.08 -10.46
N LEU A 619 13.37 -23.52 -10.66
CA LEU A 619 12.27 -23.41 -9.68
C LEU A 619 12.64 -23.94 -8.27
N VAL A 620 13.37 -25.05 -8.18
CA VAL A 620 13.76 -25.67 -6.90
C VAL A 620 14.71 -24.77 -6.10
N TYR A 621 15.67 -24.12 -6.76
CA TYR A 621 16.59 -23.20 -6.10
C TYR A 621 15.88 -21.93 -5.60
N LYS A 622 14.76 -21.54 -6.24
CA LYS A 622 13.95 -20.41 -5.77
C LYS A 622 13.32 -20.67 -4.42
N ALA A 623 12.74 -21.86 -4.24
CA ALA A 623 12.11 -22.25 -2.97
C ALA A 623 13.15 -22.36 -1.84
N LEU A 624 14.32 -22.96 -2.12
CA LEU A 624 15.38 -23.11 -1.12
C LEU A 624 15.96 -21.75 -0.67
N ALA A 625 16.13 -20.81 -1.61
CA ALA A 625 16.68 -19.50 -1.28
C ALA A 625 15.69 -18.57 -0.58
N ALA A 626 14.38 -18.83 -0.64
CA ALA A 626 13.37 -17.99 -0.02
C ALA A 626 13.61 -17.78 1.49
N ILE A 627 14.04 -18.83 2.21
CA ILE A 627 14.33 -18.78 3.64
C ILE A 627 15.48 -17.81 3.95
N PRO A 628 16.72 -18.02 3.47
CA PRO A 628 17.83 -17.11 3.77
C PRO A 628 17.60 -15.69 3.26
N ILE A 629 16.91 -15.52 2.13
CA ILE A 629 16.54 -14.20 1.60
C ILE A 629 15.59 -13.47 2.56
N THR A 630 14.59 -14.17 3.08
CA THR A 630 13.64 -13.61 4.05
C THR A 630 14.34 -13.25 5.36
N LEU A 631 15.25 -14.11 5.84
CA LEU A 631 16.05 -13.82 7.04
C LEU A 631 16.89 -12.55 6.87
N LEU A 632 17.57 -12.41 5.72
CA LEU A 632 18.37 -11.23 5.40
C LEU A 632 17.52 -9.97 5.29
N ALA A 633 16.31 -10.06 4.74
CA ALA A 633 15.38 -8.94 4.66
C ALA A 633 14.93 -8.48 6.07
N ILE A 634 14.49 -9.40 6.93
CA ILE A 634 14.06 -9.09 8.30
C ILE A 634 15.20 -8.49 9.11
N TYR A 635 16.41 -9.04 8.98
CA TYR A 635 17.61 -8.49 9.60
C TYR A 635 17.92 -7.08 9.11
N SER A 636 17.91 -6.84 7.79
CA SER A 636 18.18 -5.51 7.22
C SER A 636 17.16 -4.47 7.69
N ILE A 637 15.87 -4.81 7.71
CA ILE A 637 14.81 -3.93 8.22
C ILE A 637 15.05 -3.58 9.69
N SER A 638 15.44 -4.57 10.50
CA SER A 638 15.79 -4.36 11.91
C SER A 638 16.94 -3.36 12.08
N LEU A 639 18.00 -3.48 11.28
CA LEU A 639 19.12 -2.53 11.30
C LEU A 639 18.71 -1.12 10.87
N ILE A 640 17.86 -1.00 9.85
CA ILE A 640 17.38 0.30 9.35
C ILE A 640 16.59 1.02 10.45
N ILE A 641 15.73 0.31 11.18
CA ILE A 641 14.96 0.87 12.30
C ILE A 641 15.89 1.33 13.42
N LEU A 642 16.88 0.52 13.80
CA LEU A 642 17.86 0.87 14.83
C LEU A 642 18.73 2.07 14.43
N TYR A 643 19.11 2.16 13.15
CA TYR A 643 19.86 3.31 12.65
C TYR A 643 19.03 4.60 12.69
N GLY A 644 17.75 4.53 12.34
CA GLY A 644 16.80 5.64 12.49
C GLY A 644 16.64 6.12 13.93
N ALA A 645 16.62 5.17 14.87
CA ALA A 645 16.57 5.45 16.29
C ALA A 645 17.86 6.15 16.78
N GLU A 646 19.03 5.71 16.33
CA GLU A 646 20.32 6.39 16.60
C GLU A 646 20.36 7.82 16.07
N VAL A 647 19.89 8.05 14.83
CA VAL A 647 19.78 9.40 14.26
C VAL A 647 18.84 10.27 15.11
N THR A 648 17.75 9.69 15.63
CA THR A 648 16.83 10.41 16.52
C THR A 648 17.50 10.76 17.86
N ALA A 649 18.21 9.81 18.46
CA ALA A 649 18.88 9.99 19.75
C ALA A 649 20.03 11.01 19.67
N THR A 650 20.82 11.00 18.58
CA THR A 650 21.88 11.99 18.35
C THR A 650 21.35 13.40 18.16
N LEU A 651 20.21 13.56 17.47
CA LEU A 651 19.52 14.85 17.32
C LEU A 651 18.84 15.33 18.61
N GLN A 652 18.42 14.41 19.48
CA GLN A 652 17.82 14.76 20.77
C GLN A 652 18.84 15.33 21.75
N PHE A 653 20.08 14.82 21.74
CA PHE A 653 21.15 15.33 22.61
C PHE A 653 22.37 15.83 21.81
N PRO A 654 22.24 16.96 21.08
CA PRO A 654 23.33 17.54 20.30
C PRO A 654 24.60 17.78 21.12
N ASP A 655 24.45 18.29 22.34
CA ASP A 655 25.61 18.66 23.17
C ASP A 655 26.37 17.45 23.68
N ARG A 656 25.70 16.30 23.80
CA ARG A 656 26.30 15.03 24.22
C ARG A 656 27.01 14.32 23.06
N TYR A 657 26.52 14.48 21.82
CA TYR A 657 26.93 13.64 20.69
C TYR A 657 27.52 14.38 19.49
N LEU A 658 27.11 15.63 19.24
CA LEU A 658 27.60 16.47 18.13
C LEU A 658 28.71 17.42 18.57
N LEU A 659 28.78 17.76 19.87
CA LEU A 659 29.83 18.60 20.46
C LEU A 659 30.84 17.80 21.30
N PRO A 660 31.79 17.07 20.68
CA PRO A 660 33.06 16.80 21.32
C PRO A 660 34.17 17.62 20.66
N LYS A 661 35.12 18.13 21.45
CA LYS A 661 36.31 18.83 20.92
C LYS A 661 37.13 17.93 19.99
N HIS A 662 37.00 16.60 20.04
CA HIS A 662 37.42 15.69 18.96
C HIS A 662 36.52 14.43 18.82
N PRO A 663 36.44 13.80 17.62
CA PRO A 663 35.59 12.63 17.34
C PRO A 663 35.96 11.33 18.09
N PHE A 664 36.98 11.36 18.96
CA PHE A 664 37.55 10.19 19.65
C PHE A 664 37.63 10.36 21.17
N ASP A 665 37.12 11.47 21.74
CA ASP A 665 37.27 11.77 23.18
C ASP A 665 36.34 10.96 24.11
N ASP A 666 35.58 10.01 23.57
CA ASP A 666 34.64 9.18 24.31
C ASP A 666 35.19 7.77 24.62
N ILE A 667 36.52 7.67 24.65
CA ILE A 667 37.30 6.55 25.20
C ILE A 667 38.04 7.11 26.42
N ASP A 668 37.58 6.77 27.62
CA ASP A 668 38.34 6.86 28.88
C ASP A 668 38.94 8.22 29.28
N GLY A 669 38.31 9.34 28.88
CA GLY A 669 38.67 10.69 29.33
C GLY A 669 38.45 10.96 30.83
N THR A 670 37.89 10.00 31.59
CA THR A 670 37.78 10.09 33.04
C THR A 670 39.15 9.99 33.73
N LEU A 671 40.16 9.37 33.10
CA LEU A 671 41.44 9.09 33.76
C LEU A 671 42.48 10.21 33.71
N SER A 672 42.45 11.13 32.73
CA SER A 672 43.58 12.04 32.49
C SER A 672 43.56 13.36 33.29
N PHE A 673 42.42 13.75 33.87
CA PHE A 673 42.27 15.05 34.55
C PHE A 673 41.58 14.98 35.92
N GLU A 674 41.45 13.80 36.53
CA GLU A 674 40.74 13.61 37.81
C GLU A 674 41.29 14.54 38.91
N PHE A 675 42.61 14.55 39.10
CA PHE A 675 43.27 15.42 40.08
C PHE A 675 43.04 16.92 39.81
N TYR A 676 43.02 17.33 38.53
CA TYR A 676 42.76 18.71 38.15
C TYR A 676 41.31 19.13 38.43
N LYS A 677 40.34 18.24 38.18
CA LYS A 677 38.92 18.47 38.49
C LYS A 677 38.69 18.59 40.00
N ILE A 678 39.35 17.73 40.79
CA ILE A 678 39.32 17.78 42.26
C ILE A 678 39.85 19.13 42.77
N LEU A 679 40.99 19.58 42.23
CA LEU A 679 41.54 20.90 42.55
C LEU A 679 40.58 22.02 42.14
N GLN A 680 39.95 21.93 40.96
CA GLN A 680 39.00 22.94 40.50
C GLN A 680 37.78 23.04 41.43
N VAL A 681 37.25 21.92 41.91
CA VAL A 681 36.15 21.89 42.89
C VAL A 681 36.59 22.53 44.21
N LEU A 682 37.78 22.18 44.71
CA LEU A 682 38.32 22.76 45.94
C LEU A 682 38.56 24.26 45.81
N THR A 683 39.28 24.71 44.78
CA THR A 683 39.57 26.14 44.52
C THR A 683 38.28 26.95 44.38
N LEU A 684 37.27 26.45 43.65
CA LEU A 684 35.99 27.16 43.54
C LEU A 684 35.25 27.24 44.87
N THR A 685 35.31 26.20 45.70
CA THR A 685 34.68 26.19 47.02
C THR A 685 35.34 27.22 47.93
N TYR A 686 36.67 27.24 48.00
CA TYR A 686 37.43 28.17 48.84
C TYR A 686 37.39 29.62 48.33
N SER A 687 37.49 29.85 47.02
CA SER A 687 37.40 31.19 46.43
C SER A 687 36.01 31.79 46.59
N HIS A 688 34.95 30.98 46.48
CA HIS A 688 33.58 31.43 46.73
C HIS A 688 33.37 31.83 48.20
N GLN A 689 33.88 31.03 49.14
CA GLN A 689 33.85 31.35 50.57
C GLN A 689 34.65 32.62 50.89
N GLN A 690 35.84 32.79 50.32
CA GLN A 690 36.69 33.96 50.56
C GLN A 690 36.09 35.26 49.99
N ASN A 691 35.49 35.19 48.79
CA ASN A 691 34.98 36.38 48.10
C ASN A 691 33.57 36.80 48.54
N GLN A 692 32.70 35.85 48.91
CA GLN A 692 31.30 36.13 49.24
C GLN A 692 30.95 35.93 50.71
N GLY A 693 31.83 35.33 51.53
CA GLY A 693 31.58 35.08 52.95
C GLY A 693 30.51 34.02 53.23
N GLU A 694 29.98 33.36 52.20
CA GLU A 694 28.96 32.32 52.31
C GLU A 694 29.46 30.97 51.76
N LEU A 695 28.84 29.88 52.22
CA LEU A 695 29.10 28.54 51.71
C LEU A 695 28.41 28.33 50.35
N ILE A 696 29.16 27.78 49.39
CA ILE A 696 28.62 27.49 48.06
C ILE A 696 27.52 26.42 48.11
N LYS A 697 26.37 26.71 47.50
CA LYS A 697 25.31 25.72 47.31
C LYS A 697 25.71 24.72 46.23
N LEU A 698 25.39 23.44 46.42
CA LEU A 698 25.63 22.38 45.43
C LEU A 698 25.03 22.72 44.05
N SER A 699 23.87 23.38 44.01
CA SER A 699 23.24 23.84 42.77
C SER A 699 24.02 24.93 42.03
N GLN A 700 24.77 25.77 42.76
CA GLN A 700 25.60 26.83 42.20
C GLN A 700 26.94 26.26 41.73
N LEU A 701 27.53 25.35 42.50
CA LEU A 701 28.72 24.59 42.11
C LEU A 701 28.48 23.82 40.79
N ARG A 702 27.30 23.20 40.64
CA ARG A 702 26.86 22.53 39.40
C ARG A 702 26.73 23.46 38.19
N LYS A 703 26.40 24.74 38.41
CA LYS A 703 26.28 25.73 37.32
C LYS A 703 27.64 26.27 36.90
N SER A 704 28.57 26.41 37.85
CA SER A 704 29.93 26.92 37.58
C SER A 704 30.86 25.87 36.98
N LEU A 705 30.64 24.59 37.27
CA LEU A 705 31.43 23.48 36.75
C LEU A 705 30.67 22.78 35.62
N VAL A 706 31.30 22.71 34.44
CA VAL A 706 30.79 21.93 33.30
C VAL A 706 31.15 20.44 33.51
N LEU A 707 30.64 19.84 34.59
CA LEU A 707 30.87 18.43 34.95
C LEU A 707 29.55 17.65 34.98
N PRO A 708 29.52 16.39 34.50
CA PRO A 708 28.37 15.50 34.66
C PRO A 708 28.01 15.29 36.14
N GLU A 709 26.71 15.22 36.44
CA GLU A 709 26.23 15.12 37.84
C GLU A 709 26.80 13.90 38.59
N LYS A 710 26.91 12.75 37.91
CA LYS A 710 27.51 11.54 38.47
C LYS A 710 28.98 11.72 38.83
N GLU A 711 29.74 12.41 37.97
CA GLU A 711 31.17 12.65 38.17
C GLU A 711 31.42 13.66 39.30
N LEU A 712 30.62 14.74 39.36
CA LEU A 712 30.70 15.71 40.44
C LEU A 712 30.38 15.07 41.80
N ASN A 713 29.33 14.23 41.88
CA ASN A 713 28.99 13.54 43.13
C ASN A 713 30.12 12.60 43.57
N GLN A 714 30.73 11.84 42.64
CA GLN A 714 31.89 10.99 42.96
C GLN A 714 33.08 11.79 43.50
N ILE A 715 33.36 12.96 42.94
CA ILE A 715 34.43 13.85 43.43
C ILE A 715 34.10 14.38 44.83
N LEU A 716 32.85 14.78 45.07
CA LEU A 716 32.40 15.30 46.35
C LEU A 716 32.43 14.21 47.44
N ASP A 717 32.04 12.98 47.12
CA ASP A 717 32.11 11.84 48.03
C ASP A 717 33.56 11.58 48.45
N LYS A 718 34.50 11.52 47.49
CA LYS A 718 35.94 11.37 47.76
C LYS A 718 36.50 12.49 48.63
N LEU A 719 36.15 13.74 48.36
CA LEU A 719 36.58 14.90 49.15
C LEU A 719 35.98 14.89 50.56
N THR A 720 34.80 14.30 50.74
CA THR A 720 34.14 14.13 52.04
C THR A 720 34.78 13.00 52.84
N GLU A 721 35.06 11.86 52.20
CA GLU A 721 35.79 10.74 52.80
C GLU A 721 37.20 11.15 53.26
N ALA A 722 37.90 11.96 52.45
CA ALA A 722 39.23 12.50 52.77
C ALA A 722 39.19 13.72 53.73
N GLN A 723 38.02 14.08 54.27
CA GLN A 723 37.84 15.16 55.23
C GLN A 723 38.37 16.54 54.76
N PHE A 724 38.30 16.82 53.46
CA PHE A 724 38.61 18.15 52.92
C PHE A 724 37.37 19.04 52.91
N ILE A 725 36.19 18.46 52.65
CA ILE A 725 34.91 19.17 52.64
C ILE A 725 33.84 18.36 53.40
N GLN A 726 32.75 19.01 53.78
CA GLN A 726 31.56 18.37 54.32
C GLN A 726 30.31 19.00 53.70
N ILE A 727 29.35 18.16 53.33
CA ILE A 727 28.06 18.62 52.81
C ILE A 727 27.07 18.73 53.97
N THR A 728 26.49 19.93 54.14
CA THR A 728 25.45 20.21 55.14
C THR A 728 24.08 19.66 54.72
N GLU A 729 23.13 19.54 55.65
CA GLU A 729 21.74 19.12 55.35
C GLU A 729 21.07 20.00 54.29
N ASP A 730 21.41 21.30 54.27
CA ASP A 730 20.96 22.28 53.28
C ASP A 730 21.70 22.21 51.93
N LYS A 731 22.50 21.15 51.70
CA LYS A 731 23.31 20.93 50.48
C LYS A 731 24.30 22.06 50.19
N ARG A 732 24.89 22.65 51.23
CA ARG A 732 26.03 23.57 51.11
C ARG A 732 27.33 22.87 51.45
N ILE A 733 28.40 23.23 50.76
CA ILE A 733 29.72 22.61 50.91
C ILE A 733 30.56 23.46 51.87
N THR A 734 31.01 22.84 52.96
CA THR A 734 31.80 23.46 54.02
C THR A 734 33.22 22.92 53.99
N PRO A 735 34.24 23.76 53.89
CA PRO A 735 35.61 23.26 53.99
C PRO A 735 35.98 22.90 55.43
N MET A 736 36.67 21.77 55.62
CA MET A 736 37.00 21.24 56.95
C MET A 736 38.40 21.64 57.45
N LYS A 737 39.29 22.04 56.55
CA LYS A 737 40.68 22.45 56.85
C LYS A 737 40.87 23.92 56.50
N LEU A 738 41.77 24.62 57.19
CA LEU A 738 42.18 25.96 56.75
C LEU A 738 42.95 25.87 55.42
N LYS A 739 42.87 26.89 54.57
CA LYS A 739 43.52 26.89 53.25
C LYS A 739 45.04 26.71 53.35
N GLU A 740 45.65 27.18 54.44
CA GLU A 740 47.07 27.04 54.75
C GLU A 740 47.45 25.63 55.23
N GLN A 741 46.47 24.81 55.62
CA GLN A 741 46.66 23.45 56.11
C GLN A 741 46.45 22.39 55.01
N ILE A 742 46.03 22.79 53.81
CA ILE A 742 45.85 21.86 52.68
C ILE A 742 47.19 21.63 51.99
N ASN A 743 47.71 20.41 52.13
CA ASN A 743 48.87 19.93 51.38
C ASN A 743 48.42 19.27 50.07
N LEU A 744 48.89 19.77 48.92
CA LEU A 744 48.57 19.22 47.60
C LEU A 744 48.97 17.75 47.44
N VAL A 745 50.01 17.31 48.15
CA VAL A 745 50.41 15.89 48.18
C VAL A 745 49.36 15.05 48.89
N SER A 746 48.81 15.52 50.01
CA SER A 746 47.73 14.80 50.72
C SER A 746 46.45 14.72 49.89
N VAL A 747 46.10 15.81 49.17
CA VAL A 747 44.98 15.79 48.23
C VAL A 747 45.21 14.74 47.14
N TYR A 748 46.41 14.70 46.55
CA TYR A 748 46.74 13.72 45.52
C TYR A 748 46.66 12.27 46.05
N GLU A 749 47.24 11.98 47.21
CA GLU A 749 47.33 10.61 47.75
C GLU A 749 45.99 10.05 48.25
N GLU A 750 45.12 10.91 48.79
CA GLU A 750 43.84 10.53 49.39
C GLU A 750 42.69 10.53 48.39
N THR A 751 42.76 11.31 47.30
CA THR A 751 41.62 11.50 46.39
C THR A 751 41.85 10.98 44.96
N SER A 752 43.10 10.89 44.50
CA SER A 752 43.40 10.37 43.16
C SER A 752 43.28 8.85 43.13
N SER A 753 42.47 8.32 42.21
CA SER A 753 42.37 6.88 42.01
C SER A 753 43.60 6.29 41.29
N PHE A 754 44.34 7.15 40.57
CA PHE A 754 45.54 6.77 39.83
C PHE A 754 46.80 7.30 40.54
N LYS A 755 47.63 6.37 41.02
CA LYS A 755 49.00 6.61 41.47
C LYS A 755 49.92 6.21 40.31
N LEU A 756 50.98 6.98 40.06
CA LEU A 756 51.90 6.73 38.95
C LEU A 756 52.66 5.39 39.09
N GLY A 757 52.72 4.81 40.29
CA GLY A 757 53.19 3.45 40.55
C GLY A 757 52.22 2.32 40.15
N ALA A 758 52.76 1.13 39.84
CA ALA A 758 51.95 -0.02 39.46
C ALA A 758 50.98 -0.44 40.58
N PRO A 759 49.72 -0.81 40.27
CA PRO A 759 48.81 -1.39 41.25
C PRO A 759 49.47 -2.59 41.94
N LYS A 760 49.26 -2.77 43.25
CA LYS A 760 49.80 -3.92 44.00
C LYS A 760 49.43 -5.28 43.36
N GLU A 761 48.32 -5.32 42.63
CA GLU A 761 47.82 -6.51 41.91
C GLU A 761 48.51 -6.79 40.55
N ARG A 762 49.35 -5.88 40.04
CA ARG A 762 50.08 -6.01 38.75
C ARG A 762 51.60 -5.93 38.91
N ALA A 763 52.13 -6.39 40.03
CA ALA A 763 53.57 -6.49 40.31
C ALA A 763 54.34 -7.50 39.41
N SER A 764 53.68 -8.12 38.43
CA SER A 764 54.27 -9.10 37.51
C SER A 764 55.00 -8.49 36.31
N LEU A 765 54.97 -7.16 36.14
CA LEU A 765 55.69 -6.44 35.09
C LEU A 765 57.07 -5.99 35.58
N SER A 766 58.07 -6.07 34.68
CA SER A 766 59.47 -5.62 34.81
C SER A 766 59.77 -4.76 36.07
N PRO A 767 60.58 -5.26 37.02
CA PRO A 767 60.98 -4.51 38.22
C PRO A 767 61.53 -3.13 37.88
N LYS A 768 62.30 -3.04 36.79
CA LYS A 768 62.91 -1.80 36.30
C LYS A 768 61.89 -0.76 35.84
N LEU A 769 60.75 -1.19 35.30
CA LEU A 769 59.66 -0.27 34.92
C LEU A 769 58.96 0.27 36.17
N ASN A 770 58.75 -0.58 37.18
CA ASN A 770 58.13 -0.16 38.43
C ASN A 770 59.02 0.82 39.21
N ASP A 771 60.33 0.59 39.23
CA ASP A 771 61.30 1.51 39.83
C ASP A 771 61.31 2.88 39.12
N ASN A 772 61.24 2.89 37.78
CA ASN A 772 61.15 4.15 37.03
C ASN A 772 59.84 4.90 37.28
N LEU A 773 58.72 4.18 37.39
CA LEU A 773 57.41 4.77 37.65
C LEU A 773 57.31 5.34 39.07
N THR A 774 57.85 4.63 40.06
CA THR A 774 57.94 5.14 41.44
C THR A 774 58.86 6.36 41.55
N GLN A 775 59.99 6.39 40.83
CA GLN A 775 60.84 7.59 40.74
C GLN A 775 60.13 8.78 40.11
N LEU A 776 59.30 8.56 39.08
CA LEU A 776 58.49 9.61 38.46
C LEU A 776 57.40 10.12 39.41
N GLU A 777 56.76 9.24 40.17
CA GLU A 777 55.77 9.62 41.18
C GLU A 777 56.41 10.46 42.30
N GLU A 778 57.59 10.07 42.79
CA GLU A 778 58.31 10.85 43.81
C GLU A 778 58.73 12.23 43.30
N LYS A 779 59.22 12.33 42.06
CA LYS A 779 59.50 13.64 41.43
C LYS A 779 58.25 14.51 41.31
N TRP A 780 57.12 13.91 40.95
CA TRP A 780 55.83 14.62 40.89
C TRP A 780 55.41 15.12 42.27
N LYS A 781 55.52 14.30 43.32
CA LYS A 781 55.24 14.70 44.70
C LYS A 781 56.17 15.81 45.17
N GLU A 782 57.46 15.77 44.83
CA GLU A 782 58.39 16.86 45.14
C GLU A 782 57.99 18.19 44.50
N GLU A 783 57.54 18.19 43.24
CA GLU A 783 57.03 19.40 42.58
C GLU A 783 55.71 19.89 43.22
N LEU A 784 54.82 18.99 43.62
CA LEU A 784 53.61 19.36 44.37
C LEU A 784 53.93 19.98 45.74
N ARG A 785 54.98 19.52 46.44
CA ARG A 785 55.42 20.10 47.73
C ARG A 785 55.89 21.55 47.59
N LYS A 786 56.39 21.96 46.42
CA LYS A 786 56.84 23.33 46.16
C LYS A 786 55.68 24.30 45.97
N THR A 787 54.47 23.81 45.70
CA THR A 787 53.30 24.64 45.42
C THR A 787 52.35 24.65 46.62
N SER A 788 52.12 25.82 47.20
CA SER A 788 51.09 25.98 48.25
C SER A 788 49.70 26.02 47.63
N PHE A 789 48.72 25.34 48.24
CA PHE A 789 47.31 25.44 47.83
C PHE A 789 46.79 26.88 47.92
N SER A 790 47.31 27.69 48.85
CA SER A 790 46.98 29.12 48.97
C SER A 790 47.29 29.93 47.71
N ASN A 791 48.23 29.48 46.87
CA ASN A 791 48.60 30.17 45.64
C ASN A 791 47.63 29.85 44.48
N LEU A 792 46.74 28.87 44.67
CA LEU A 792 45.75 28.43 43.67
C LEU A 792 44.38 29.07 43.87
N ILE A 793 44.13 29.70 45.03
CA ILE A 793 42.93 30.45 45.40
C ILE A 793 43.20 31.93 45.17
#